data_AF-A0AAV9FHE4-F1
#
_entry.id   AF-A0AAV9FHE4-F1
#
_cell.length_a   1.000
_cell.length_b   1.000
_cell.length_c   1.000
_cell.angle_alpha   90.00
_cell.angle_beta   90.00
_cell.angle_gamma   90.00
#
_symmetry.space_group_name_H-M   'P 1'
#
loop_
_entity.id
_entity.type
_entity.pdbx_description
1 polymer ?
#
loop_
_entity_poly.entity_id
_entity_poly.type
_entity_poly.pdbx_seq_one_letter_code
_entity_poly.pdbx_strand_id
1 'polypeptide(L)'
;MEEDHQTKRRKKKTIDSPPFDVDVHSQNPRSIKTLLKTHLALIKSTQTAIETLPEGLLSRLPFFLRSECPKIAALSAEIVGSLALSSFEANTMIASDKGIVEGLVEALKSRERRVVKAGCDAVLDLSTASIGRERLRDASAVEALFSIESCDNRRDSRKNTTSPMRSNAVDSTEKGISDSRIGFVKDDVLSNVVLHTAVILINTCDEVFLRKIPGELSLNFLHLLKESRGRMHSWPTPWKCHQKQSSTFSNMRANDLAETIFRLSMNQDPHAICAVDVARRSIFGSTELEFEDFIINHWEESPILLTKVSKNLEGDNIIFSLLADVFKSSTIGALLNSILRGLVSCPPINSDEIDILNFLKKVRDELGSPMLYEQDIRILKTVRSTSMSTHGPLKTEVHYPMKSMNSSNMERPEFTGIDLVRQCKKAYHEGYTVALRGVEFRWEEVAMITDRLAMLFGQPSVGANLYLTPARSQGLDRHFDDHCVFVCQLIGQKQWTVLPRGAGFLPRLYEPTCNLHCSESDGNIAEGKHFLLGEGDILYIPRGYPHEAHTLNNMDKSSIDETTELSLHLTLGIEVEPPFEWEGFAHIALHSWNLMLRRVTFNHLDSASQILSGDIVNLLHVAIRLIGNRDPVFRKACLVAASSSLPSQSEGDNHIRAHALNQRTIFAHMINQIDAHSSFLEAFGTVKVAVYEKNDHSLQWMGWLRHLPQEEERIDFNDPLRFFEDLVLSYEGHINEACSAFMHVKSSFCRDVRFEDTRSSFERLLEKYRKTRKQFMKDSKLIQATKEHSSASDHFCLHQVLNDFEEYQIA
;
A
#
# COMPACT_ATOMS: atom_id res chain seq x y z
N MET A 1 36.50 73.39 -25.40
CA MET A 1 37.29 73.92 -24.26
C MET A 1 36.89 73.09 -23.08
N GLU A 2 37.61 71.98 -22.93
CA GLU A 2 38.69 71.78 -21.94
C GLU A 2 38.10 71.26 -20.63
N GLU A 3 38.23 69.97 -20.37
CA GLU A 3 39.15 69.46 -19.34
C GLU A 3 39.12 67.92 -19.27
N ASP A 4 40.22 67.42 -18.75
CA ASP A 4 40.82 66.10 -18.92
C ASP A 4 40.58 65.24 -17.66
N HIS A 5 40.37 63.93 -17.79
CA HIS A 5 40.80 62.99 -16.75
C HIS A 5 40.96 61.54 -17.26
N GLN A 6 42.21 61.10 -17.22
CA GLN A 6 42.75 59.77 -17.50
C GLN A 6 42.22 58.69 -16.54
N THR A 7 42.08 57.44 -17.01
CA THR A 7 42.72 56.30 -16.31
C THR A 7 42.96 55.07 -17.20
N LYS A 8 44.06 54.37 -16.90
CA LYS A 8 44.84 53.41 -17.70
C LYS A 8 44.16 52.06 -17.98
N ARG A 9 44.19 51.62 -19.24
CA ARG A 9 44.02 50.19 -19.63
C ARG A 9 45.33 49.41 -19.41
N ARG A 10 45.29 48.43 -18.50
CA ARG A 10 46.34 47.41 -18.29
C ARG A 10 46.37 46.44 -19.49
N LYS A 11 47.56 46.21 -20.05
CA LYS A 11 47.85 45.19 -21.06
C LYS A 11 47.54 43.79 -20.50
N LYS A 12 46.79 43.03 -21.29
CA LYS A 12 46.46 41.61 -21.14
C LYS A 12 47.77 40.81 -21.12
N LYS A 13 48.14 40.23 -19.98
CA LYS A 13 49.12 39.12 -19.92
C LYS A 13 48.36 37.86 -20.29
N THR A 14 48.66 37.33 -21.47
CA THR A 14 48.37 35.95 -21.85
C THR A 14 48.90 35.02 -20.77
N ILE A 15 48.01 34.21 -20.19
CA ILE A 15 48.38 33.06 -19.39
C ILE A 15 48.65 31.95 -20.40
N ASP A 16 49.91 31.57 -20.52
CA ASP A 16 50.36 30.47 -21.37
C ASP A 16 49.62 29.18 -21.00
N SER A 17 49.02 28.57 -22.01
CA SER A 17 48.54 27.19 -22.03
C SER A 17 49.71 26.23 -21.75
N PRO A 18 49.58 25.27 -20.82
CA PRO A 18 50.63 24.26 -20.64
C PRO A 18 50.67 23.31 -21.86
N PRO A 19 51.81 22.67 -22.14
CA PRO A 19 51.99 21.89 -23.35
C PRO A 19 51.16 20.60 -23.28
N PHE A 20 50.17 20.49 -24.16
CA PHE A 20 49.40 19.27 -24.40
C PHE A 20 50.20 18.33 -25.31
N ASP A 21 51.23 17.70 -24.77
CA ASP A 21 51.86 16.53 -25.40
C ASP A 21 52.04 15.45 -24.34
N VAL A 22 50.92 14.86 -23.93
CA VAL A 22 50.91 13.64 -23.14
C VAL A 22 50.37 12.56 -24.04
N ASP A 23 51.29 11.71 -24.51
CA ASP A 23 51.02 10.66 -25.47
C ASP A 23 49.88 9.75 -24.99
N VAL A 24 48.73 9.87 -25.64
CA VAL A 24 47.56 9.02 -25.38
C VAL A 24 47.91 7.56 -25.65
N HIS A 25 48.94 7.25 -26.45
CA HIS A 25 49.44 5.89 -26.74
C HIS A 25 50.40 5.31 -25.69
N SER A 26 50.76 6.06 -24.65
CA SER A 26 51.62 5.57 -23.57
C SER A 26 51.00 4.37 -22.85
N GLN A 27 51.70 3.22 -22.83
CA GLN A 27 51.37 2.07 -21.97
C GLN A 27 51.83 2.24 -20.51
N ASN A 28 52.50 3.34 -20.15
CA ASN A 28 53.02 3.56 -18.81
C ASN A 28 51.91 4.03 -17.84
N PRO A 29 51.60 3.28 -16.76
CA PRO A 29 50.55 3.63 -15.80
C PRO A 29 50.72 5.00 -15.12
N ARG A 30 51.96 5.49 -14.95
CA ARG A 30 52.21 6.81 -14.35
C ARG A 30 51.84 7.95 -15.29
N SER A 31 52.11 7.79 -16.58
CA SER A 31 51.77 8.77 -17.61
C SER A 31 50.25 8.84 -17.80
N ILE A 32 49.59 7.68 -17.94
CA ILE A 32 48.12 7.56 -18.04
C ILE A 32 47.44 8.21 -16.82
N LYS A 33 47.92 7.94 -15.61
CA LYS A 33 47.36 8.55 -14.39
C LYS A 33 47.48 10.08 -14.40
N THR A 34 48.60 10.61 -14.88
CA THR A 34 48.83 12.06 -14.94
C THR A 34 47.91 12.71 -15.96
N LEU A 35 47.78 12.08 -17.14
CA LEU A 35 46.82 12.45 -18.18
C LEU A 35 45.39 12.54 -17.62
N LEU A 36 44.89 11.45 -17.02
CA LEU A 36 43.51 11.39 -16.49
C LEU A 36 43.26 12.46 -15.40
N LYS A 37 44.24 12.71 -14.52
CA LYS A 37 44.12 13.77 -13.51
C LYS A 37 44.01 15.16 -14.12
N THR A 38 44.84 15.46 -15.12
CA THR A 38 44.83 16.76 -15.79
C THR A 38 43.50 17.00 -16.49
N HIS A 39 42.97 15.99 -17.19
CA HIS A 39 41.66 16.10 -17.86
C HIS A 39 40.50 16.19 -16.88
N LEU A 40 40.52 15.41 -15.79
CA LEU A 40 39.48 15.52 -14.76
C LEU A 40 39.44 16.93 -14.14
N ALA A 41 40.60 17.51 -13.86
CA ALA A 41 40.70 18.88 -13.33
C ALA A 41 40.16 19.90 -14.34
N LEU A 42 40.48 19.72 -15.63
CA LEU A 42 39.97 20.56 -16.71
C LEU A 42 38.44 20.51 -16.76
N ILE A 43 37.85 19.31 -16.90
CA ILE A 43 36.39 19.10 -17.00
C ILE A 43 35.66 19.77 -15.82
N LYS A 44 36.17 19.60 -14.60
CA LYS A 44 35.59 20.20 -13.39
C LYS A 44 35.72 21.73 -13.34
N SER A 45 36.76 22.29 -13.94
CA SER A 45 37.04 23.74 -13.90
C SER A 45 36.28 24.55 -14.95
N THR A 46 36.04 23.96 -16.11
CA THR A 46 35.45 24.66 -17.26
C THR A 46 33.97 24.33 -17.45
N GLN A 47 33.46 23.27 -16.82
CA GLN A 47 32.08 22.79 -17.01
C GLN A 47 31.75 22.58 -18.51
N THR A 48 32.78 22.29 -19.31
CA THR A 48 32.74 22.25 -20.78
C THR A 48 32.41 20.86 -21.32
N ALA A 49 31.81 20.87 -22.52
CA ALA A 49 31.38 19.72 -23.30
C ALA A 49 32.52 18.75 -23.68
N ILE A 50 32.11 17.54 -24.07
CA ILE A 50 32.92 16.42 -24.61
C ILE A 50 33.98 16.86 -25.64
N GLU A 51 33.74 17.94 -26.37
CA GLU A 51 34.63 18.54 -27.38
C GLU A 51 36.02 18.95 -26.83
N THR A 52 36.18 19.03 -25.50
CA THR A 52 37.46 19.36 -24.84
C THR A 52 38.31 18.14 -24.46
N LEU A 53 37.83 16.91 -24.74
CA LEU A 53 38.61 15.68 -24.55
C LEU A 53 39.62 15.52 -25.70
N PRO A 54 40.84 15.02 -25.44
CA PRO A 54 41.76 14.61 -26.49
C PRO A 54 41.11 13.58 -27.41
N GLU A 55 41.40 13.68 -28.71
CA GLU A 55 40.99 12.66 -29.68
C GLU A 55 41.39 11.26 -29.18
N GLY A 56 40.41 10.37 -29.07
CA GLY A 56 40.62 8.99 -28.64
C GLY A 56 40.67 8.73 -27.13
N LEU A 57 40.49 9.74 -26.26
CA LEU A 57 40.37 9.47 -24.82
C LEU A 57 39.04 8.75 -24.51
N LEU A 58 37.92 9.21 -25.12
CA LEU A 58 36.59 8.61 -24.93
C LEU A 58 36.60 7.12 -25.33
N SER A 59 37.20 6.77 -26.47
CA SER A 59 37.27 5.39 -26.97
C SER A 59 38.14 4.45 -26.12
N ARG A 60 38.98 5.00 -25.23
CA ARG A 60 39.83 4.23 -24.30
C ARG A 60 39.29 4.14 -22.89
N LEU A 61 38.27 4.94 -22.53
CA LEU A 61 37.63 4.86 -21.22
C LEU A 61 37.14 3.44 -20.87
N PRO A 62 36.53 2.65 -21.79
CA PRO A 62 36.16 1.26 -21.49
C PRO A 62 37.33 0.40 -20.98
N PHE A 63 38.52 0.58 -21.56
CA PHE A 63 39.73 -0.15 -21.17
C PHE A 63 40.28 0.36 -19.82
N PHE A 64 40.30 1.67 -19.62
CA PHE A 64 40.81 2.24 -18.37
C PHE A 64 39.92 1.96 -17.15
N LEU A 65 38.60 1.89 -17.34
CA LEU A 65 37.65 1.47 -16.30
C LEU A 65 37.93 0.04 -15.81
N ARG A 66 38.37 -0.85 -16.71
CA ARG A 66 38.73 -2.25 -16.41
C ARG A 66 40.20 -2.43 -16.03
N SER A 67 40.93 -1.34 -15.76
CA SER A 67 42.36 -1.41 -15.44
C SER A 67 42.60 -2.10 -14.10
N GLU A 68 43.60 -2.99 -14.05
CA GLU A 68 44.11 -3.56 -12.80
C GLU A 68 44.70 -2.51 -11.85
N CYS A 69 45.02 -1.31 -12.34
CA CYS A 69 45.49 -0.21 -11.50
C CYS A 69 44.29 0.54 -10.90
N PRO A 70 44.04 0.47 -9.58
CA PRO A 70 42.84 1.04 -8.97
C PRO A 70 42.75 2.56 -9.10
N LYS A 71 43.90 3.23 -9.19
CA LYS A 71 43.98 4.68 -9.40
C LYS A 71 43.56 5.09 -10.81
N ILE A 72 43.85 4.26 -11.82
CA ILE A 72 43.44 4.52 -13.21
C ILE A 72 41.94 4.29 -13.33
N ALA A 73 41.45 3.12 -12.89
CA ALA A 73 40.03 2.79 -12.90
C ALA A 73 39.16 3.83 -12.18
N ALA A 74 39.56 4.25 -10.97
CA ALA A 74 38.83 5.27 -10.22
C ALA A 74 38.81 6.65 -10.93
N LEU A 75 39.96 7.10 -11.46
CA LEU A 75 40.02 8.37 -12.19
C LEU A 75 39.18 8.32 -13.48
N SER A 76 39.15 7.18 -14.16
CA SER A 76 38.32 6.99 -15.35
C SER A 76 36.83 7.05 -15.01
N ALA A 77 36.38 6.43 -13.92
CA ALA A 77 35.01 6.56 -13.44
C ALA A 77 34.69 8.03 -13.07
N GLU A 78 35.57 8.72 -12.35
CA GLU A 78 35.40 10.14 -12.00
C GLU A 78 35.26 11.04 -13.25
N ILE A 79 35.99 10.74 -14.33
CA ILE A 79 35.86 11.43 -15.63
C ILE A 79 34.51 11.14 -16.27
N VAL A 80 34.09 9.87 -16.31
CA VAL A 80 32.81 9.47 -16.91
C VAL A 80 31.65 10.19 -16.21
N GLY A 81 31.62 10.21 -14.87
CA GLY A 81 30.60 10.95 -14.11
C GLY A 81 30.62 12.45 -14.38
N SER A 82 31.82 13.06 -14.36
CA SER A 82 31.97 14.50 -14.64
C SER A 82 31.50 14.89 -16.04
N LEU A 83 31.75 14.04 -17.04
CA LEU A 83 31.27 14.27 -18.41
C LEU A 83 29.75 14.06 -18.52
N ALA A 84 29.19 13.07 -17.81
CA ALA A 84 27.75 12.82 -17.80
C ALA A 84 26.94 13.99 -17.20
N LEU A 85 27.54 14.79 -16.31
CA LEU A 85 26.93 16.01 -15.76
C LEU A 85 27.17 17.26 -16.63
N SER A 86 28.00 17.19 -17.67
CA SER A 86 28.37 18.37 -18.47
C SER A 86 27.24 18.85 -19.39
N SER A 87 26.50 17.93 -20.01
CA SER A 87 25.30 18.22 -20.82
C SER A 87 24.43 16.98 -21.00
N PHE A 88 23.18 17.17 -21.43
CA PHE A 88 22.28 16.05 -21.74
C PHE A 88 22.77 15.21 -22.94
N GLU A 89 23.35 15.86 -23.95
CA GLU A 89 23.95 15.21 -25.12
C GLU A 89 25.17 14.38 -24.72
N ALA A 90 26.02 14.93 -23.85
CA ALA A 90 27.18 14.23 -23.33
C ALA A 90 26.80 12.98 -22.54
N ASN A 91 25.79 13.10 -21.68
CA ASN A 91 25.23 11.96 -20.95
C ASN A 91 24.70 10.89 -21.91
N THR A 92 23.92 11.29 -22.92
CA THR A 92 23.35 10.38 -23.92
C THR A 92 24.45 9.66 -24.71
N MET A 93 25.52 10.36 -25.09
CA MET A 93 26.65 9.78 -25.80
C MET A 93 27.37 8.72 -24.93
N ILE A 94 27.65 9.05 -23.67
CA ILE A 94 28.32 8.15 -22.71
C ILE A 94 27.46 6.93 -22.43
N ALA A 95 26.16 7.13 -22.17
CA ALA A 95 25.21 6.05 -21.90
C ALA A 95 25.04 5.11 -23.11
N SER A 96 25.18 5.64 -24.34
CA SER A 96 25.06 4.85 -25.57
C SER A 96 26.30 3.98 -25.85
N ASP A 97 27.44 4.30 -25.25
CA ASP A 97 28.65 3.46 -25.35
C ASP A 97 28.57 2.28 -24.38
N LYS A 98 28.25 1.11 -24.93
CA LYS A 98 28.16 -0.16 -24.19
C LYS A 98 29.44 -0.49 -23.41
N GLY A 99 30.62 -0.19 -23.98
CA GLY A 99 31.91 -0.48 -23.34
C GLY A 99 32.12 0.34 -22.07
N ILE A 100 31.71 1.62 -22.09
CA ILE A 100 31.78 2.50 -20.92
C ILE A 100 30.82 2.01 -19.84
N VAL A 101 29.56 1.73 -20.20
CA VAL A 101 28.54 1.26 -19.24
C VAL A 101 28.95 -0.05 -18.57
N GLU A 102 29.37 -1.05 -19.36
CA GLU A 102 29.88 -2.32 -18.79
C GLU A 102 31.15 -2.11 -17.95
N GLY A 103 32.03 -1.19 -18.35
CA GLY A 103 33.22 -0.83 -17.59
C GLY A 103 32.87 -0.22 -16.22
N LEU A 104 31.83 0.61 -16.15
CA LEU A 104 31.30 1.14 -14.88
C LEU A 104 30.74 0.02 -14.01
N VAL A 105 29.94 -0.89 -14.57
CA VAL A 105 29.39 -2.04 -13.83
C VAL A 105 30.49 -2.94 -13.28
N GLU A 106 31.57 -3.15 -14.04
CA GLU A 106 32.73 -3.91 -13.56
C GLU A 106 33.49 -3.16 -12.45
N ALA A 107 33.57 -1.83 -12.52
CA ALA A 107 34.13 -1.01 -11.44
C ALA A 107 33.36 -1.15 -10.12
N LEU A 108 32.03 -1.35 -10.17
CA LEU A 108 31.21 -1.63 -8.99
C LEU A 108 31.58 -2.96 -8.32
N LYS A 109 32.04 -3.96 -9.09
CA LYS A 109 32.46 -5.28 -8.59
C LYS A 109 33.91 -5.31 -8.07
N SER A 110 34.60 -4.16 -8.10
CA SER A 110 35.99 -4.06 -7.67
C SER A 110 36.17 -4.36 -6.17
N ARG A 111 37.32 -4.94 -5.82
CA ARG A 111 37.70 -5.14 -4.41
C ARG A 111 38.24 -3.86 -3.75
N GLU A 112 38.50 -2.83 -4.56
CA GLU A 112 39.12 -1.59 -4.16
C GLU A 112 38.07 -0.53 -3.87
N ARG A 113 37.92 -0.16 -2.59
CA ARG A 113 36.89 0.76 -2.10
C ARG A 113 36.83 2.08 -2.86
N ARG A 114 37.98 2.63 -3.26
CA ARG A 114 38.05 3.87 -4.04
C ARG A 114 37.41 3.71 -5.43
N VAL A 115 37.63 2.57 -6.07
CA VAL A 115 37.07 2.28 -7.40
C VAL A 115 35.56 2.12 -7.29
N VAL A 116 35.07 1.38 -6.29
CA VAL A 116 33.64 1.20 -6.03
C VAL A 116 32.96 2.55 -5.78
N LYS A 117 33.53 3.40 -4.91
CA LYS A 117 32.99 4.73 -4.64
C LYS A 117 32.91 5.58 -5.92
N ALA A 118 34.02 5.67 -6.68
CA ALA A 118 34.06 6.43 -7.92
C ALA A 118 33.10 5.88 -8.98
N GLY A 119 32.93 4.56 -9.04
CA GLY A 119 31.94 3.89 -9.89
C GLY A 119 30.51 4.26 -9.49
N CYS A 120 30.19 4.21 -8.20
CA CYS A 120 28.86 4.60 -7.70
C CYS A 120 28.55 6.08 -7.96
N ASP A 121 29.51 6.97 -7.72
CA ASP A 121 29.39 8.40 -8.02
C ASP A 121 29.12 8.59 -9.53
N ALA A 122 29.88 7.93 -10.41
CA ALA A 122 29.68 8.00 -11.86
C ALA A 122 28.35 7.42 -12.35
N VAL A 123 27.87 6.35 -11.71
CA VAL A 123 26.56 5.74 -11.99
C VAL A 123 25.44 6.69 -11.58
N LEU A 124 25.55 7.38 -10.44
CA LEU A 124 24.60 8.41 -10.01
C LEU A 124 24.55 9.58 -11.01
N ASP A 125 25.72 10.06 -11.43
CA ASP A 125 25.86 11.13 -12.41
C ASP A 125 25.24 10.75 -13.77
N LEU A 126 25.50 9.53 -14.25
CA LEU A 126 24.92 9.00 -15.48
C LEU A 126 23.40 8.80 -15.36
N SER A 127 22.91 8.45 -14.17
CA SER A 127 21.48 8.23 -13.88
C SER A 127 20.64 9.51 -13.87
N THR A 128 21.24 10.69 -14.02
CA THR A 128 20.50 11.95 -14.18
C THR A 128 19.63 11.96 -15.45
N ALA A 129 20.05 11.27 -16.52
CA ALA A 129 19.27 11.08 -17.74
C ALA A 129 18.54 9.72 -17.78
N SER A 130 17.37 9.66 -18.41
CA SER A 130 16.58 8.42 -18.56
C SER A 130 17.33 7.32 -19.32
N ILE A 131 18.02 7.68 -20.39
CA ILE A 131 18.83 6.75 -21.19
C ILE A 131 19.98 6.14 -20.38
N GLY A 132 20.62 6.91 -19.50
CA GLY A 132 21.65 6.43 -18.59
C GLY A 132 21.12 5.35 -17.65
N ARG A 133 19.96 5.61 -17.03
CA ARG A 133 19.28 4.63 -16.16
C ARG A 133 18.90 3.36 -16.91
N GLU A 134 18.35 3.48 -18.11
CA GLU A 134 18.00 2.34 -18.95
C GLU A 134 19.22 1.46 -19.25
N ARG A 135 20.31 2.06 -19.71
CA ARG A 135 21.53 1.33 -20.09
C ARG A 135 22.24 0.68 -18.91
N LEU A 136 22.28 1.36 -17.76
CA LEU A 136 22.82 0.80 -16.52
C LEU A 136 22.01 -0.41 -16.03
N ARG A 137 20.68 -0.35 -16.13
CA ARG A 137 19.80 -1.48 -15.82
C ARG A 137 20.06 -2.66 -16.77
N ASP A 138 20.11 -2.42 -18.08
CA ASP A 138 20.41 -3.46 -19.08
C ASP A 138 21.76 -4.15 -18.87
N ALA A 139 22.71 -3.44 -18.28
CA ALA A 139 24.04 -3.95 -17.96
C ALA A 139 24.15 -4.64 -16.58
N SER A 140 23.02 -4.89 -15.89
CA SER A 140 22.96 -5.51 -14.56
C SER A 140 23.72 -4.75 -13.46
N ALA A 141 23.64 -3.40 -13.48
CA ALA A 141 24.25 -2.56 -12.45
C ALA A 141 23.64 -2.81 -11.06
N VAL A 142 22.34 -3.10 -10.97
CA VAL A 142 21.64 -3.35 -9.69
C VAL A 142 22.17 -4.63 -9.04
N GLU A 143 22.33 -5.69 -9.80
CA GLU A 143 22.86 -6.98 -9.34
C GLU A 143 24.34 -6.87 -8.95
N ALA A 144 25.10 -6.03 -9.65
CA ALA A 144 26.48 -5.71 -9.28
C ALA A 144 26.54 -5.00 -7.92
N LEU A 145 25.63 -4.05 -7.63
CA LEU A 145 25.55 -3.38 -6.33
C LEU A 145 25.21 -4.36 -5.20
N PHE A 146 24.25 -5.27 -5.42
CA PHE A 146 23.90 -6.30 -4.43
C PHE A 146 25.06 -7.27 -4.14
N SER A 147 25.95 -7.48 -5.10
CA SER A 147 27.09 -8.39 -4.95
C SER A 147 28.25 -7.81 -4.13
N ILE A 148 28.27 -6.49 -3.90
CA ILE A 148 29.32 -5.80 -3.11
C ILE A 148 29.30 -6.30 -1.66
N GLU A 149 28.11 -6.56 -1.12
CA GLU A 149 27.90 -6.88 0.30
C GLU A 149 28.22 -8.34 0.64
N SER A 150 27.96 -9.27 -0.28
CA SER A 150 28.29 -10.70 -0.16
C SER A 150 29.79 -10.98 0.02
N CYS A 151 30.66 -10.04 -0.37
CA CYS A 151 32.11 -10.22 -0.38
C CYS A 151 32.81 -9.89 0.95
N ASP A 152 32.28 -9.00 1.80
CA ASP A 152 32.95 -8.62 3.05
C ASP A 152 32.76 -9.66 4.17
N ASN A 153 31.67 -10.45 4.14
CA ASN A 153 31.45 -11.58 5.06
C ASN A 153 32.52 -12.69 4.98
N ARG A 154 33.36 -12.72 3.93
CA ARG A 154 34.46 -13.70 3.78
C ARG A 154 35.80 -13.24 4.38
N ARG A 155 35.92 -12.00 4.86
CA ARG A 155 37.21 -11.48 5.38
C ARG A 155 37.49 -11.86 6.82
N ASP A 156 36.48 -12.08 7.66
CA ASP A 156 36.69 -12.40 9.08
C ASP A 156 36.98 -13.89 9.35
N SER A 157 36.68 -14.79 8.41
CA SER A 157 36.93 -16.23 8.60
C SER A 157 38.35 -16.69 8.23
N ARG A 158 39.20 -15.82 7.65
CA ARG A 158 40.52 -16.21 7.11
C ARG A 158 41.74 -15.73 7.91
N LYS A 159 41.57 -15.14 9.10
CA LYS A 159 42.71 -14.68 9.94
C LYS A 159 43.14 -15.61 11.06
N ASN A 160 42.49 -16.76 11.28
CA ASN A 160 42.90 -17.73 12.30
C ASN A 160 43.21 -19.10 11.71
N THR A 161 44.36 -19.26 11.03
CA THR A 161 44.94 -20.59 10.80
C THR A 161 46.47 -20.51 10.76
N THR A 162 47.10 -20.63 11.94
CA THR A 162 48.48 -21.10 12.08
C THR A 162 48.52 -22.46 12.79
N SER A 163 48.94 -23.47 12.03
CA SER A 163 49.45 -24.81 12.37
C SER A 163 48.51 -25.86 12.99
N PRO A 164 48.65 -27.15 12.58
CA PRO A 164 47.83 -28.27 13.05
C PRO A 164 48.54 -29.12 14.12
N MET A 165 47.83 -29.55 15.17
CA MET A 165 48.19 -30.76 15.89
C MET A 165 46.95 -31.51 16.41
N ARG A 166 46.97 -32.82 16.17
CA ARG A 166 45.95 -33.84 16.45
C ARG A 166 45.62 -33.96 17.94
N SER A 167 44.35 -34.17 18.30
CA SER A 167 43.80 -35.51 18.64
C SER A 167 42.38 -35.46 19.24
N ASN A 168 41.45 -36.14 18.56
CA ASN A 168 40.27 -36.90 18.99
C ASN A 168 39.69 -36.74 20.42
N ALA A 169 38.40 -36.38 20.50
CA ALA A 169 37.33 -37.20 21.12
C ALA A 169 35.93 -36.60 20.85
N VAL A 170 34.94 -37.51 20.77
CA VAL A 170 33.56 -37.43 20.26
C VAL A 170 32.61 -36.73 21.26
N ASP A 171 31.89 -35.68 20.84
CA ASP A 171 30.41 -35.58 20.64
C ASP A 171 29.55 -35.96 21.87
N SER A 172 28.74 -35.10 22.48
CA SER A 172 27.61 -34.38 21.88
C SER A 172 26.98 -33.41 22.91
N THR A 173 26.85 -32.13 22.58
CA THR A 173 25.87 -31.19 23.17
C THR A 173 25.79 -29.93 22.29
N GLU A 174 24.56 -29.63 21.86
CA GLU A 174 24.00 -28.36 21.37
C GLU A 174 24.99 -27.20 21.13
N LYS A 175 25.29 -26.93 19.86
CA LYS A 175 25.99 -25.71 19.44
C LYS A 175 24.98 -24.64 19.04
N GLY A 176 24.84 -23.67 19.92
CA GLY A 176 24.18 -22.40 19.64
C GLY A 176 24.77 -21.71 18.42
N ILE A 177 23.86 -21.13 17.64
CA ILE A 177 24.17 -20.24 16.53
C ILE A 177 24.85 -19.01 17.13
N SER A 178 26.17 -18.95 17.02
CA SER A 178 26.96 -17.80 17.44
C SER A 178 26.74 -16.66 16.46
N ASP A 179 26.05 -15.65 16.97
CA ASP A 179 25.90 -14.28 16.53
C ASP A 179 27.07 -13.74 15.67
N SER A 180 26.96 -13.84 14.35
CA SER A 180 27.89 -13.25 13.39
C SER A 180 27.39 -11.85 13.00
N ARG A 181 27.78 -10.85 13.79
CA ARG A 181 27.49 -9.44 13.49
C ARG A 181 28.02 -9.07 12.11
N ILE A 182 27.10 -8.55 11.29
CA ILE A 182 27.27 -8.16 9.89
C ILE A 182 28.40 -7.12 9.78
N GLY A 183 29.41 -7.44 8.99
CA GLY A 183 30.63 -6.64 8.82
C GLY A 183 30.43 -5.41 7.95
N PHE A 184 29.66 -4.42 8.40
CA PHE A 184 29.69 -3.05 7.86
C PHE A 184 29.42 -1.95 8.92
N VAL A 185 29.59 -2.24 10.21
CA VAL A 185 29.37 -1.27 11.31
C VAL A 185 30.49 -0.21 11.44
N LYS A 186 31.45 -0.08 10.50
CA LYS A 186 32.63 0.79 10.68
C LYS A 186 32.99 1.80 9.58
N ASP A 187 32.29 1.84 8.43
CA ASP A 187 32.59 2.84 7.39
C ASP A 187 31.31 3.35 6.70
N ASP A 188 30.58 4.25 7.36
CA ASP A 188 29.27 4.77 6.94
C ASP A 188 29.27 5.34 5.50
N VAL A 189 30.39 5.92 5.04
CA VAL A 189 30.41 6.67 3.77
C VAL A 189 30.24 5.79 2.52
N LEU A 190 30.92 4.64 2.44
CA LEU A 190 30.85 3.78 1.25
C LEU A 190 29.52 3.05 1.18
N SER A 191 29.04 2.53 2.31
CA SER A 191 27.74 1.87 2.42
C SER A 191 26.61 2.81 2.02
N ASN A 192 26.65 4.08 2.45
CA ASN A 192 25.64 5.07 2.08
C ASN A 192 25.63 5.37 0.57
N VAL A 193 26.80 5.45 -0.06
CA VAL A 193 26.89 5.72 -1.51
C VAL A 193 26.37 4.53 -2.32
N VAL A 194 26.73 3.29 -1.95
CA VAL A 194 26.20 2.07 -2.60
C VAL A 194 24.68 1.99 -2.44
N LEU A 195 24.18 2.23 -1.23
CA LEU A 195 22.75 2.25 -0.93
C LEU A 195 22.00 3.30 -1.75
N HIS A 196 22.52 4.53 -1.79
CA HIS A 196 21.93 5.62 -2.57
C HIS A 196 21.91 5.32 -4.08
N THR A 197 23.00 4.77 -4.62
CA THR A 197 23.06 4.35 -6.03
C THR A 197 22.02 3.27 -6.35
N ALA A 198 21.87 2.27 -5.47
CA ALA A 198 20.87 1.22 -5.65
C ALA A 198 19.44 1.78 -5.58
N VAL A 199 19.13 2.64 -4.60
CA VAL A 199 17.82 3.29 -4.45
C VAL A 199 17.40 4.05 -5.71
N ILE A 200 18.30 4.87 -6.28
CA ILE A 200 18.02 5.64 -7.50
C ILE A 200 17.72 4.72 -8.70
N LEU A 201 18.51 3.65 -8.88
CA LEU A 201 18.29 2.71 -9.98
C LEU A 201 16.98 1.94 -9.79
N ILE A 202 16.69 1.43 -8.60
CA ILE A 202 15.50 0.62 -8.33
C ILE A 202 14.22 1.45 -8.42
N ASN A 203 14.20 2.67 -7.89
CA ASN A 203 13.01 3.54 -7.93
C ASN A 203 12.65 4.00 -9.35
N THR A 204 13.56 3.82 -10.31
CA THR A 204 13.33 4.13 -11.71
C THR A 204 13.08 2.89 -12.57
N CYS A 205 13.04 1.69 -11.99
CA CYS A 205 12.70 0.45 -12.68
C CYS A 205 11.21 0.37 -13.05
N ASP A 206 10.94 -0.27 -14.19
CA ASP A 206 9.60 -0.74 -14.54
C ASP A 206 9.32 -2.13 -13.94
N GLU A 207 8.07 -2.59 -14.05
CA GLU A 207 7.66 -3.89 -13.52
C GLU A 207 8.43 -5.06 -14.17
N VAL A 208 8.74 -4.95 -15.46
CA VAL A 208 9.43 -6.00 -16.23
C VAL A 208 10.84 -6.21 -15.70
N PHE A 209 11.56 -5.12 -15.42
CA PHE A 209 12.89 -5.19 -14.85
C PHE A 209 12.86 -5.66 -13.41
N LEU A 210 11.95 -5.14 -12.58
CA LEU A 210 11.84 -5.58 -11.18
C LEU A 210 11.73 -7.11 -11.12
N ARG A 211 10.88 -7.73 -11.94
CA ARG A 211 10.71 -9.19 -11.99
C ARG A 211 11.94 -10.00 -12.42
N LYS A 212 12.92 -9.37 -13.07
CA LYS A 212 14.18 -10.03 -13.47
C LYS A 212 15.20 -10.09 -12.33
N ILE A 213 15.04 -9.25 -11.30
CA ILE A 213 15.97 -9.22 -10.16
C ILE A 213 15.84 -10.53 -9.37
N PRO A 214 16.94 -11.27 -9.12
CA PRO A 214 16.89 -12.51 -8.33
C PRO A 214 16.32 -12.27 -6.92
N GLY A 215 15.39 -13.13 -6.50
CA GLY A 215 14.71 -13.00 -5.20
C GLY A 215 15.64 -13.07 -3.98
N GLU A 216 16.66 -13.93 -4.03
CA GLU A 216 17.67 -14.08 -2.97
C GLU A 216 18.49 -12.80 -2.75
N LEU A 217 18.91 -12.14 -3.85
CA LEU A 217 19.64 -10.87 -3.77
C LEU A 217 18.74 -9.76 -3.23
N SER A 218 17.47 -9.74 -3.63
CA SER A 218 16.48 -8.76 -3.15
C SER A 218 16.24 -8.91 -1.64
N LEU A 219 16.18 -10.14 -1.12
CA LEU A 219 15.97 -10.42 0.31
C LEU A 219 17.11 -9.90 1.18
N ASN A 220 18.37 -10.16 0.80
CA ASN A 220 19.53 -9.69 1.55
C ASN A 220 19.59 -8.16 1.59
N PHE A 221 19.34 -7.52 0.44
CA PHE A 221 19.34 -6.06 0.35
C PHE A 221 18.17 -5.42 1.12
N LEU A 222 16.99 -6.05 1.13
CA LEU A 222 15.85 -5.62 1.93
C LEU A 222 16.14 -5.59 3.44
N HIS A 223 16.94 -6.54 3.95
CA HIS A 223 17.35 -6.53 5.35
C HIS A 223 18.18 -5.27 5.69
N LEU A 224 19.11 -4.90 4.81
CA LEU A 224 19.95 -3.73 4.99
C LEU A 224 19.20 -2.41 4.80
N LEU A 225 18.24 -2.35 3.88
CA LEU A 225 17.33 -1.21 3.74
C LEU A 225 16.52 -1.00 5.03
N LYS A 226 16.03 -2.08 5.64
CA LYS A 226 15.29 -2.02 6.91
C LYS A 226 16.17 -1.55 8.07
N GLU A 227 17.39 -2.08 8.16
CA GLU A 227 18.37 -1.65 9.19
C GLU A 227 18.72 -0.17 9.03
N SER A 228 19.06 0.26 7.81
CA SER A 228 19.40 1.66 7.48
C SER A 228 18.25 2.60 7.82
N ARG A 229 17.02 2.18 7.54
CA ARG A 229 15.81 2.95 7.89
C ARG A 229 15.56 3.00 9.39
N GLY A 230 15.77 1.90 10.12
CA GLY A 230 15.70 1.87 11.58
C GLY A 230 16.62 2.92 12.23
N ARG A 231 17.82 3.11 11.66
CA ARG A 231 18.76 4.17 12.09
C ARG A 231 18.23 5.58 11.77
N MET A 232 17.59 5.79 10.62
CA MET A 232 17.01 7.10 10.25
C MET A 232 15.81 7.51 11.12
N HIS A 233 15.03 6.57 11.65
CA HIS A 233 13.91 6.85 12.57
C HIS A 233 14.33 7.47 13.90
N SER A 234 15.62 7.42 14.25
CA SER A 234 16.19 8.12 15.41
C SER A 234 16.47 9.61 15.15
N TRP A 235 16.31 10.09 13.91
CA TRP A 235 16.62 11.46 13.53
C TRP A 235 15.42 12.40 13.65
N PRO A 236 15.62 13.66 14.11
CA PRO A 236 14.57 14.66 14.11
C PRO A 236 14.04 14.92 12.69
N THR A 237 12.74 15.21 12.58
CA THR A 237 12.01 15.47 11.34
C THR A 237 12.65 16.58 10.47
N PRO A 238 12.37 16.61 9.14
CA PRO A 238 13.10 17.43 8.16
C PRO A 238 12.95 18.96 8.31
N TRP A 239 12.13 19.46 9.24
CA TRP A 239 11.76 20.88 9.29
C TRP A 239 12.66 21.77 10.15
N LYS A 240 13.71 21.24 10.77
CA LYS A 240 14.74 22.06 11.43
C LYS A 240 16.17 21.59 11.11
N CYS A 241 16.55 21.58 9.84
CA CYS A 241 17.96 21.53 9.46
C CYS A 241 18.30 22.58 8.41
N HIS A 242 18.15 23.85 8.78
CA HIS A 242 18.92 24.94 8.16
C HIS A 242 20.20 25.19 8.97
N GLN A 243 21.03 24.17 9.13
CA GLN A 243 22.41 24.37 9.52
C GLN A 243 23.29 23.40 8.73
N LYS A 244 24.25 23.98 7.99
CA LYS A 244 25.33 23.29 7.30
C LYS A 244 26.10 22.44 8.32
N GLN A 245 25.73 21.17 8.47
CA GLN A 245 26.62 20.14 8.98
C GLN A 245 26.73 19.06 7.91
N SER A 246 27.97 18.78 7.51
CA SER A 246 28.33 17.79 6.50
C SER A 246 28.19 16.37 7.07
N SER A 247 26.97 15.86 7.15
CA SER A 247 26.73 14.42 7.33
C SER A 247 26.35 13.80 5.99
N THR A 248 26.98 12.67 5.68
CA THR A 248 27.07 11.96 4.40
C THR A 248 25.76 11.37 3.83
N PHE A 249 24.60 11.87 4.28
CA PHE A 249 23.24 11.48 3.89
C PHE A 249 22.49 12.58 3.13
N SER A 250 23.19 13.61 2.65
CA SER A 250 22.58 14.89 2.27
C SER A 250 21.50 14.85 1.18
N ASN A 251 21.30 13.75 0.45
CA ASN A 251 20.37 13.67 -0.69
C ASN A 251 19.34 12.52 -0.67
N MET A 252 19.41 11.53 0.24
CA MET A 252 18.49 10.38 0.23
C MET A 252 17.35 10.57 1.24
N ARG A 253 16.10 10.60 0.77
CA ARG A 253 14.93 10.77 1.67
C ARG A 253 14.49 9.41 2.22
N ALA A 254 13.91 9.42 3.42
CA ALA A 254 13.31 8.21 4.01
C ALA A 254 12.24 7.59 3.09
N ASN A 255 11.56 8.43 2.32
CA ASN A 255 10.53 8.01 1.38
C ASN A 255 11.11 7.30 0.15
N ASP A 256 12.31 7.70 -0.29
CA ASP A 256 12.99 7.04 -1.41
C ASP A 256 13.40 5.61 -1.00
N LEU A 257 13.85 5.42 0.26
CA LEU A 257 14.08 4.09 0.84
C LEU A 257 12.79 3.27 0.97
N ALA A 258 11.70 3.89 1.43
CA ALA A 258 10.41 3.22 1.55
C ALA A 258 9.89 2.76 0.17
N GLU A 259 10.03 3.58 -0.87
CA GLU A 259 9.71 3.22 -2.24
C GLU A 259 10.58 2.05 -2.73
N THR A 260 11.88 2.04 -2.44
CA THR A 260 12.78 0.94 -2.82
C THR A 260 12.37 -0.38 -2.14
N ILE A 261 12.05 -0.33 -0.85
CA ILE A 261 11.55 -1.49 -0.09
C ILE A 261 10.27 -2.02 -0.75
N PHE A 262 9.33 -1.14 -1.07
CA PHE A 262 8.06 -1.46 -1.73
C PHE A 262 8.27 -2.12 -3.10
N ARG A 263 9.21 -1.61 -3.90
CA ARG A 263 9.48 -2.13 -5.25
C ARG A 263 10.16 -3.48 -5.24
N LEU A 264 11.11 -3.71 -4.33
CA LEU A 264 11.80 -4.99 -4.22
C LEU A 264 10.93 -6.09 -3.63
N SER A 265 9.95 -5.73 -2.80
CA SER A 265 9.04 -6.71 -2.24
C SER A 265 8.08 -7.30 -3.26
N MET A 266 7.79 -6.62 -4.37
CA MET A 266 6.88 -7.07 -5.42
C MET A 266 7.16 -8.49 -5.94
N ASN A 267 8.42 -8.94 -5.93
CA ASN A 267 8.82 -10.24 -6.51
C ASN A 267 8.85 -11.41 -5.52
N GLN A 268 8.60 -11.18 -4.24
CA GLN A 268 8.61 -12.28 -3.27
C GLN A 268 7.32 -13.07 -3.37
N ASP A 269 7.38 -14.39 -3.57
CA ASP A 269 6.19 -15.20 -3.35
C ASP A 269 5.87 -15.21 -1.86
N PRO A 270 4.61 -14.99 -1.46
CA PRO A 270 4.21 -15.14 -0.07
C PRO A 270 4.39 -16.60 0.33
N HIS A 271 5.44 -16.89 1.13
CA HIS A 271 5.53 -18.17 1.80
C HIS A 271 4.46 -18.28 2.90
N ALA A 272 3.89 -19.49 3.01
CA ALA A 272 2.81 -19.96 3.88
C ALA A 272 1.37 -19.76 3.36
N ILE A 273 0.96 -20.69 2.50
CA ILE A 273 -0.45 -20.94 2.16
C ILE A 273 -1.14 -21.49 3.42
N CYS A 274 -1.70 -20.62 4.25
CA CYS A 274 -2.80 -21.04 5.12
C CYS A 274 -3.94 -21.54 4.22
N ALA A 275 -4.60 -22.66 4.48
CA ALA A 275 -5.76 -23.05 3.68
C ALA A 275 -6.95 -22.10 3.98
N VAL A 276 -7.82 -21.83 3.01
CA VAL A 276 -9.08 -21.05 3.24
C VAL A 276 -9.91 -21.70 4.36
N ASP A 277 -9.84 -23.02 4.47
CA ASP A 277 -10.49 -23.81 5.52
C ASP A 277 -10.07 -23.42 6.95
N VAL A 278 -8.90 -22.81 7.12
CA VAL A 278 -8.46 -22.34 8.45
C VAL A 278 -9.23 -21.10 8.87
N ALA A 279 -9.43 -20.12 7.97
CA ALA A 279 -10.21 -18.93 8.29
C ALA A 279 -11.68 -19.29 8.53
N ARG A 280 -12.24 -20.19 7.69
CA ARG A 280 -13.60 -20.73 7.89
C ARG A 280 -13.74 -21.39 9.25
N ARG A 281 -12.84 -22.33 9.60
CA ARG A 281 -12.88 -23.02 10.90
C ARG A 281 -12.64 -22.10 12.09
N SER A 282 -11.81 -21.07 11.92
CA SER A 282 -11.51 -20.14 13.02
C SER A 282 -12.68 -19.23 13.38
N ILE A 283 -13.58 -18.92 12.45
CA ILE A 283 -14.79 -18.14 12.74
C ILE A 283 -15.97 -19.06 13.09
N PHE A 284 -16.20 -20.11 12.31
CA PHE A 284 -17.42 -20.93 12.38
C PHE A 284 -17.22 -22.29 13.06
N GLY A 285 -16.01 -22.86 13.00
CA GLY A 285 -15.74 -24.27 13.33
C GLY A 285 -15.81 -24.64 14.82
N SER A 286 -15.94 -23.66 15.73
CA SER A 286 -16.17 -23.91 17.17
C SER A 286 -17.57 -23.50 17.64
N THR A 287 -18.47 -23.23 16.68
CA THR A 287 -19.85 -22.76 16.89
C THR A 287 -20.84 -23.83 16.42
N GLU A 288 -22.10 -23.74 16.86
CA GLU A 288 -23.19 -24.60 16.35
C GLU A 288 -23.65 -24.20 14.93
N LEU A 289 -23.10 -23.12 14.36
CA LEU A 289 -23.53 -22.54 13.09
C LEU A 289 -22.50 -22.80 11.99
N GLU A 290 -22.87 -23.63 11.02
CA GLU A 290 -22.06 -23.84 9.82
C GLU A 290 -22.04 -22.59 8.93
N PHE A 291 -20.97 -22.44 8.13
CA PHE A 291 -20.80 -21.29 7.25
C PHE A 291 -21.95 -21.15 6.25
N GLU A 292 -22.44 -22.26 5.71
CA GLU A 292 -23.53 -22.29 4.73
C GLU A 292 -24.84 -21.77 5.34
N ASP A 293 -25.14 -22.14 6.59
CA ASP A 293 -26.31 -21.64 7.32
C ASP A 293 -26.17 -20.16 7.67
N PHE A 294 -24.95 -19.71 7.99
CA PHE A 294 -24.64 -18.30 8.17
C PHE A 294 -24.92 -17.48 6.89
N ILE A 295 -24.46 -17.95 5.73
CA ILE A 295 -24.70 -17.26 4.44
C ILE A 295 -26.19 -17.15 4.12
N ILE A 296 -26.98 -18.17 4.45
CA ILE A 296 -28.42 -18.17 4.14
C ILE A 296 -29.22 -17.29 5.10
N ASN A 297 -28.92 -17.34 6.40
CA ASN A 297 -29.79 -16.77 7.43
C ASN A 297 -29.29 -15.44 8.04
N HIS A 298 -28.00 -15.13 7.89
CA HIS A 298 -27.36 -14.02 8.60
C HIS A 298 -26.63 -13.04 7.69
N TRP A 299 -25.94 -13.51 6.64
CA TRP A 299 -25.16 -12.66 5.75
C TRP A 299 -25.97 -11.50 5.16
N GLU A 300 -25.53 -10.27 5.41
CA GLU A 300 -26.19 -9.01 5.05
C GLU A 300 -27.59 -8.83 5.64
N GLU A 301 -28.09 -9.77 6.46
CA GLU A 301 -29.48 -9.81 6.93
C GLU A 301 -29.62 -9.55 8.41
N SER A 302 -28.88 -10.22 9.29
CA SER A 302 -29.10 -10.10 10.74
C SER A 302 -27.83 -10.26 11.58
N PRO A 303 -27.71 -9.51 12.70
CA PRO A 303 -26.58 -9.66 13.62
C PRO A 303 -26.69 -10.95 14.43
N ILE A 304 -25.54 -11.59 14.65
CA ILE A 304 -25.43 -12.85 15.40
C ILE A 304 -24.15 -12.89 16.23
N LEU A 305 -24.27 -13.40 17.46
CA LEU A 305 -23.15 -13.67 18.34
C LEU A 305 -22.71 -15.13 18.15
N LEU A 306 -21.43 -15.30 17.84
CA LEU A 306 -20.78 -16.59 17.69
C LEU A 306 -19.97 -16.87 18.98
N THR A 307 -20.60 -17.57 19.93
CA THR A 307 -20.01 -17.95 21.21
C THR A 307 -19.26 -19.27 21.11
N LYS A 308 -18.13 -19.40 21.83
CA LYS A 308 -17.37 -20.67 21.87
C LYS A 308 -18.09 -21.75 22.66
N VAL A 309 -18.15 -22.97 22.10
CA VAL A 309 -18.75 -24.15 22.75
C VAL A 309 -17.80 -24.83 23.77
N SER A 310 -16.47 -24.58 23.77
CA SER A 310 -15.58 -25.11 24.83
C SER A 310 -14.26 -24.33 25.05
N LYS A 311 -13.71 -24.42 26.27
CA LYS A 311 -12.45 -23.79 26.73
C LYS A 311 -11.17 -24.58 26.42
N ASN A 312 -11.24 -25.72 25.72
CA ASN A 312 -10.03 -26.46 25.35
C ASN A 312 -9.38 -25.80 24.13
N LEU A 313 -8.37 -24.97 24.41
CA LEU A 313 -7.67 -24.06 23.49
C LEU A 313 -6.63 -24.73 22.57
N GLU A 314 -6.50 -26.06 22.58
CA GLU A 314 -5.47 -26.76 21.79
C GLU A 314 -6.08 -27.31 20.50
N GLY A 315 -6.06 -26.51 19.42
CA GLY A 315 -6.17 -27.04 18.05
C GLY A 315 -7.01 -26.21 17.06
N ASP A 316 -8.15 -25.65 17.49
CA ASP A 316 -9.18 -25.20 16.54
C ASP A 316 -9.30 -23.68 16.33
N ASN A 317 -8.72 -22.87 17.22
CA ASN A 317 -8.87 -21.40 17.20
C ASN A 317 -7.57 -20.67 16.82
N ILE A 318 -7.08 -20.98 15.61
CA ILE A 318 -5.81 -20.45 15.08
C ILE A 318 -5.78 -18.91 15.07
N ILE A 319 -6.89 -18.26 14.72
CA ILE A 319 -6.98 -16.78 14.74
C ILE A 319 -6.73 -16.21 16.14
N PHE A 320 -7.46 -16.69 17.15
CA PHE A 320 -7.34 -16.16 18.51
C PHE A 320 -6.01 -16.55 19.16
N SER A 321 -5.47 -17.74 18.90
CA SER A 321 -4.15 -18.10 19.42
C SER A 321 -3.07 -17.20 18.83
N LEU A 322 -3.09 -16.98 17.50
CA LEU A 322 -2.14 -16.09 16.82
C LEU A 322 -2.25 -14.65 17.34
N LEU A 323 -3.46 -14.12 17.44
CA LEU A 323 -3.68 -12.73 17.88
C LEU A 323 -3.44 -12.54 19.38
N ALA A 324 -3.76 -13.53 20.21
CA ALA A 324 -3.49 -13.45 21.65
C ALA A 324 -1.99 -13.36 21.91
N ASP A 325 -1.15 -14.11 21.18
CA ASP A 325 0.30 -14.02 21.32
C ASP A 325 0.85 -12.65 20.90
N VAL A 326 0.27 -12.03 19.87
CA VAL A 326 0.66 -10.69 19.39
C VAL A 326 0.31 -9.58 20.39
N PHE A 327 -0.83 -9.68 21.07
CA PHE A 327 -1.37 -8.61 21.93
C PHE A 327 -1.30 -8.91 23.44
N LYS A 328 -0.59 -9.96 23.86
CA LYS A 328 -0.32 -10.23 25.28
C LYS A 328 0.63 -9.18 25.87
N SER A 329 0.20 -8.53 26.95
CA SER A 329 1.03 -7.62 27.73
C SER A 329 0.56 -7.54 29.18
N SER A 330 1.51 -7.36 30.11
CA SER A 330 1.24 -7.22 31.54
C SER A 330 0.77 -5.82 31.97
N THR A 331 1.04 -4.79 31.16
CA THR A 331 0.63 -3.40 31.45
C THR A 331 0.12 -2.69 30.20
N ILE A 332 -0.71 -1.67 30.39
CA ILE A 332 -1.24 -0.84 29.29
C ILE A 332 -0.13 -0.09 28.53
N GLY A 333 0.91 0.37 29.24
CA GLY A 333 2.05 1.06 28.63
C GLY A 333 2.83 0.13 27.71
N ALA A 334 3.08 -1.10 28.15
CA ALA A 334 3.72 -2.12 27.33
C ALA A 334 2.81 -2.56 26.16
N LEU A 335 1.50 -2.61 26.35
CA LEU A 335 0.54 -2.92 25.27
C LEU A 335 0.55 -1.84 24.19
N LEU A 336 0.39 -0.56 24.57
CA LEU A 336 0.44 0.56 23.63
C LEU A 336 1.78 0.66 22.91
N ASN A 337 2.89 0.41 23.62
CA ASN A 337 4.21 0.37 23.01
C ASN A 337 4.33 -0.81 22.02
N SER A 338 3.83 -2.00 22.37
CA SER A 338 3.80 -3.16 21.47
C SER A 338 2.98 -2.90 20.22
N ILE A 339 1.84 -2.20 20.36
CA ILE A 339 0.94 -1.88 19.25
C ILE A 339 1.56 -0.82 18.33
N LEU A 340 1.98 0.32 18.89
CA LEU A 340 2.26 1.55 18.12
C LEU A 340 3.74 1.77 17.76
N ARG A 341 4.68 1.13 18.44
CA ARG A 341 6.12 1.39 18.21
C ARG A 341 6.53 0.93 16.81
N GLY A 342 7.21 1.84 16.09
CA GLY A 342 7.78 1.56 14.76
C GLY A 342 6.78 1.57 13.62
N LEU A 343 5.51 1.88 13.89
CA LEU A 343 4.49 2.01 12.85
C LEU A 343 4.65 3.30 12.06
N VAL A 344 4.36 3.21 10.77
CA VAL A 344 4.40 4.33 9.81
C VAL A 344 3.08 4.45 9.07
N SER A 345 2.84 5.58 8.41
CA SER A 345 1.58 5.78 7.69
C SER A 345 1.40 4.78 6.55
N CYS A 346 0.15 4.32 6.38
CA CYS A 346 -0.31 3.53 5.26
C CYS A 346 -1.34 4.37 4.48
N PRO A 347 -0.94 5.05 3.40
CA PRO A 347 -1.85 5.83 2.56
C PRO A 347 -2.98 4.96 1.98
N PRO A 348 -4.23 5.45 1.94
CA PRO A 348 -5.34 4.69 1.38
C PRO A 348 -5.14 4.47 -0.12
N ILE A 349 -5.52 3.29 -0.59
CA ILE A 349 -5.57 2.96 -2.02
C ILE A 349 -6.97 3.24 -2.56
N ASN A 350 -7.08 3.89 -3.71
CA ASN A 350 -8.39 4.13 -4.33
C ASN A 350 -9.10 2.80 -4.64
N SER A 351 -10.42 2.77 -4.43
CA SER A 351 -11.31 1.63 -4.71
C SER A 351 -11.05 1.00 -6.08
N ASP A 352 -10.93 1.80 -7.13
CA ASP A 352 -10.78 1.36 -8.52
C ASP A 352 -9.32 1.28 -9.00
N GLU A 353 -8.32 1.41 -8.12
CA GLU A 353 -6.91 1.29 -8.49
C GLU A 353 -6.50 -0.19 -8.60
N ILE A 354 -6.06 -0.58 -9.79
CA ILE A 354 -5.58 -1.94 -10.11
C ILE A 354 -4.10 -1.95 -10.58
N ASP A 355 -3.45 -0.78 -10.63
CA ASP A 355 -2.04 -0.65 -10.94
C ASP A 355 -1.29 -0.10 -9.71
N ILE A 356 -0.60 -1.00 -9.03
CA ILE A 356 0.16 -0.68 -7.83
C ILE A 356 1.30 0.33 -8.10
N LEU A 357 1.87 0.36 -9.30
CA LEU A 357 2.92 1.32 -9.65
C LEU A 357 2.33 2.70 -9.90
N ASN A 358 1.10 2.77 -10.39
CA ASN A 358 0.35 4.03 -10.47
C ASN A 358 0.04 4.58 -9.08
N PHE A 359 -0.40 3.72 -8.16
CA PHE A 359 -0.54 4.07 -6.75
C PHE A 359 0.79 4.61 -6.18
N LEU A 360 1.88 3.87 -6.36
CA LEU A 360 3.19 4.21 -5.81
C LEU A 360 3.68 5.59 -6.29
N LYS A 361 3.43 5.93 -7.57
CA LYS A 361 3.77 7.25 -8.13
C LYS A 361 3.01 8.39 -7.43
N LYS A 362 1.75 8.17 -7.04
CA LYS A 362 0.90 9.17 -6.37
C LYS A 362 1.32 9.40 -4.92
N VAL A 363 1.70 8.34 -4.20
CA VAL A 363 1.99 8.40 -2.75
C VAL A 363 3.48 8.44 -2.41
N ARG A 364 4.37 8.49 -3.41
CA ARG A 364 5.83 8.44 -3.22
C ARG A 364 6.32 9.36 -2.10
N ASP A 365 5.83 10.59 -2.08
CA ASP A 365 6.27 11.61 -1.13
C ASP A 365 5.59 11.49 0.26
N GLU A 366 4.71 10.51 0.45
CA GLU A 366 4.07 10.17 1.73
C GLU A 366 4.56 8.83 2.32
N LEU A 367 5.18 7.97 1.50
CA LEU A 367 5.59 6.63 1.92
C LEU A 367 6.58 6.66 3.08
N GLY A 368 6.24 5.91 4.13
CA GLY A 368 7.10 5.76 5.28
C GLY A 368 7.11 6.95 6.25
N SER A 369 6.24 7.94 6.01
CA SER A 369 5.97 9.04 6.94
C SER A 369 5.47 8.53 8.29
N PRO A 370 5.59 9.32 9.37
CA PRO A 370 4.95 9.00 10.65
C PRO A 370 3.44 8.80 10.49
N MET A 371 2.82 8.04 11.40
CA MET A 371 1.38 7.80 11.38
C MET A 371 0.58 9.10 11.36
N LEU A 372 -0.45 9.14 10.52
CA LEU A 372 -1.32 10.30 10.35
C LEU A 372 -2.62 10.11 11.15
N TYR A 373 -2.98 11.14 11.91
CA TYR A 373 -4.27 11.19 12.60
C TYR A 373 -5.43 11.26 11.61
N GLU A 374 -6.58 10.66 11.94
CA GLU A 374 -7.75 10.48 11.07
C GLU A 374 -7.55 9.56 9.87
N GLN A 375 -6.32 9.19 9.52
CA GLN A 375 -6.03 8.19 8.49
C GLN A 375 -5.67 6.86 9.15
N ASP A 376 -4.53 6.83 9.86
CA ASP A 376 -3.99 5.62 10.48
C ASP A 376 -4.50 5.42 11.90
N ILE A 377 -4.70 6.51 12.65
CA ILE A 377 -5.09 6.45 14.06
C ILE A 377 -6.11 7.52 14.42
N ARG A 378 -7.05 7.18 15.29
CA ARG A 378 -7.95 8.13 15.95
C ARG A 378 -7.92 7.91 17.46
N ILE A 379 -7.99 8.99 18.23
CA ILE A 379 -8.04 8.95 19.69
C ILE A 379 -9.27 9.72 20.10
N LEU A 380 -10.33 9.00 20.48
CA LEU A 380 -11.67 9.56 20.55
C LEU A 380 -12.46 9.01 21.75
N LYS A 381 -13.41 9.79 22.25
CA LYS A 381 -14.40 9.34 23.23
C LYS A 381 -15.75 9.98 22.98
N THR A 382 -16.81 9.31 23.37
CA THR A 382 -18.16 9.85 23.39
C THR A 382 -18.41 10.50 24.74
N VAL A 383 -18.83 11.76 24.73
CA VAL A 383 -19.25 12.49 25.93
C VAL A 383 -20.73 12.79 25.86
N ARG A 384 -21.41 12.79 27.03
CA ARG A 384 -22.80 13.25 27.13
C ARG A 384 -22.81 14.75 27.33
N SER A 385 -23.53 15.47 26.48
CA SER A 385 -23.76 16.90 26.67
C SER A 385 -24.64 17.17 27.90
N THR A 386 -24.28 18.20 28.67
CA THR A 386 -25.05 18.69 29.82
C THR A 386 -26.19 19.63 29.42
N SER A 387 -26.26 20.06 28.16
CA SER A 387 -27.37 20.89 27.65
C SER A 387 -28.61 20.02 27.42
N MET A 388 -29.68 20.22 28.19
CA MET A 388 -30.97 19.56 27.92
C MET A 388 -31.51 20.00 26.56
N SER A 389 -31.55 19.06 25.61
CA SER A 389 -32.43 19.16 24.44
C SER A 389 -33.81 18.59 24.79
N THR A 390 -34.84 18.93 24.02
CA THR A 390 -36.20 18.38 24.16
C THR A 390 -36.27 16.85 23.96
N HIS A 391 -35.17 16.21 23.54
CA HIS A 391 -35.08 14.77 23.24
C HIS A 391 -34.04 14.01 24.10
N GLY A 392 -33.51 14.61 25.18
CA GLY A 392 -32.50 13.99 26.06
C GLY A 392 -31.07 14.51 25.87
N PRO A 393 -30.09 14.00 26.64
CA PRO A 393 -28.71 14.44 26.58
C PRO A 393 -28.04 13.94 25.29
N LEU A 394 -27.69 14.85 24.38
CA LEU A 394 -27.00 14.52 23.13
C LEU A 394 -25.61 13.93 23.43
N LYS A 395 -25.31 12.74 22.91
CA LYS A 395 -23.96 12.20 22.87
C LYS A 395 -23.18 12.86 21.72
N THR A 396 -21.90 13.13 21.93
CA THR A 396 -21.01 13.66 20.88
C THR A 396 -19.63 13.05 20.97
N GLU A 397 -19.04 12.75 19.81
CA GLU A 397 -17.65 12.31 19.71
C GLU A 397 -16.70 13.49 19.88
N VAL A 398 -15.68 13.33 20.73
CA VAL A 398 -14.60 14.30 20.90
C VAL A 398 -13.25 13.63 20.63
N HIS A 399 -12.39 14.33 19.90
CA HIS A 399 -11.06 13.87 19.47
C HIS A 399 -9.95 14.43 20.38
N TYR A 400 -8.84 13.69 20.51
CA TYR A 400 -7.65 14.09 21.28
C TYR A 400 -6.49 14.52 20.35
N PRO A 401 -5.73 15.59 20.68
CA PRO A 401 -6.01 16.55 21.74
C PRO A 401 -7.25 17.39 21.39
N MET A 402 -8.01 17.77 22.42
CA MET A 402 -9.22 18.58 22.24
C MET A 402 -8.81 19.93 21.64
N LYS A 403 -9.10 20.16 20.35
CA LYS A 403 -8.83 21.45 19.72
C LYS A 403 -9.76 22.50 20.36
N SER A 404 -9.18 23.54 20.95
CA SER A 404 -9.92 24.76 21.27
C SER A 404 -10.56 25.29 19.99
N MET A 405 -11.85 25.63 20.02
CA MET A 405 -12.64 26.12 18.87
C MET A 405 -12.10 27.42 18.21
N ASN A 406 -10.96 27.96 18.64
CA ASN A 406 -10.47 29.28 18.27
C ASN A 406 -9.09 29.27 17.57
N SER A 407 -8.89 28.49 16.51
CA SER A 407 -7.79 28.77 15.56
C SER A 407 -8.06 28.13 14.19
N SER A 408 -8.40 28.96 13.20
CA SER A 408 -8.71 28.57 11.82
C SER A 408 -7.48 28.23 10.97
N ASN A 409 -6.27 28.28 11.53
CA ASN A 409 -5.02 27.97 10.83
C ASN A 409 -4.11 27.14 11.76
N MET A 410 -4.09 25.81 11.62
CA MET A 410 -2.96 25.01 12.09
C MET A 410 -2.91 23.65 11.39
N GLU A 411 -1.70 23.30 10.97
CA GLU A 411 -1.27 22.02 10.40
C GLU A 411 -1.77 20.83 11.24
N ARG A 412 -2.09 19.70 10.57
CA ARG A 412 -2.44 18.46 11.27
C ARG A 412 -1.29 18.10 12.22
N PRO A 413 -1.55 17.77 13.51
CA PRO A 413 -0.46 17.43 14.42
C PRO A 413 0.31 16.23 13.86
N GLU A 414 1.58 16.45 13.51
CA GLU A 414 2.49 15.39 13.11
C GLU A 414 2.94 14.63 14.36
N PHE A 415 2.45 13.40 14.52
CA PHE A 415 2.83 12.57 15.65
C PHE A 415 4.12 11.80 15.32
N THR A 416 5.22 12.11 16.01
CA THR A 416 6.42 11.25 15.97
C THR A 416 6.21 10.01 16.84
N GLY A 417 6.85 8.87 16.52
CA GLY A 417 6.51 7.57 17.11
C GLY A 417 6.57 7.49 18.66
N ILE A 418 7.59 8.10 19.29
CA ILE A 418 7.71 8.13 20.77
C ILE A 418 6.67 9.06 21.39
N ASP A 419 6.45 10.21 20.76
CA ASP A 419 5.47 11.17 21.24
C ASP A 419 4.04 10.62 21.11
N LEU A 420 3.76 9.87 20.05
CA LEU A 420 2.47 9.20 19.83
C LEU A 420 2.12 8.24 20.96
N VAL A 421 3.03 7.34 21.35
CA VAL A 421 2.80 6.37 22.43
C VAL A 421 2.50 7.09 23.73
N ARG A 422 3.29 8.14 24.05
CA ARG A 422 3.11 8.95 25.26
C ARG A 422 1.76 9.67 25.27
N GLN A 423 1.38 10.27 24.14
CA GLN A 423 0.09 10.94 23.98
C GLN A 423 -1.09 9.96 24.06
N CYS A 424 -1.00 8.80 23.41
CA CYS A 424 -2.00 7.73 23.50
C CYS A 424 -2.17 7.23 24.94
N LYS A 425 -1.06 7.04 25.66
CA LYS A 425 -1.09 6.63 27.07
C LYS A 425 -1.82 7.67 27.93
N LYS A 426 -1.50 8.96 27.75
CA LYS A 426 -2.18 10.04 28.46
C LYS A 426 -3.68 10.06 28.14
N ALA A 427 -4.04 10.04 26.85
CA ALA A 427 -5.43 10.07 26.42
C ALA A 427 -6.21 8.85 26.92
N TYR A 428 -5.60 7.66 26.91
CA TYR A 428 -6.22 6.44 27.44
C TYR A 428 -6.60 6.58 28.92
N HIS A 429 -5.70 7.12 29.75
CA HIS A 429 -6.01 7.40 31.16
C HIS A 429 -7.10 8.48 31.35
N GLU A 430 -7.34 9.33 30.35
CA GLU A 430 -8.42 10.33 30.31
C GLU A 430 -9.74 9.78 29.74
N GLY A 431 -9.83 8.46 29.53
CA GLY A 431 -11.03 7.77 29.05
C GLY A 431 -11.17 7.73 27.52
N TYR A 432 -10.12 8.03 26.76
CA TYR A 432 -10.17 7.96 25.29
C TYR A 432 -9.89 6.54 24.77
N THR A 433 -10.64 6.15 23.75
CA THR A 433 -10.35 4.97 22.94
C THR A 433 -9.26 5.28 21.94
N VAL A 434 -8.28 4.38 21.84
CA VAL A 434 -7.27 4.38 20.77
C VAL A 434 -7.75 3.44 19.66
N ALA A 435 -8.04 4.00 18.49
CA ALA A 435 -8.49 3.27 17.31
C ALA A 435 -7.41 3.29 16.23
N LEU A 436 -6.82 2.12 15.95
CA LEU A 436 -5.80 1.93 14.92
C LEU A 436 -6.43 1.29 13.68
N ARG A 437 -6.19 1.88 12.51
CA ARG A 437 -6.70 1.41 11.22
C ARG A 437 -5.64 0.68 10.40
N GLY A 438 -6.10 -0.17 9.49
CA GLY A 438 -5.24 -0.86 8.53
C GLY A 438 -4.25 -1.81 9.21
N VAL A 439 -4.73 -2.58 10.19
CA VAL A 439 -3.91 -3.51 10.99
C VAL A 439 -3.34 -4.63 10.09
N GLU A 440 -4.05 -5.01 9.04
CA GLU A 440 -3.61 -5.93 7.99
C GLU A 440 -2.37 -5.45 7.22
N PHE A 441 -2.12 -4.14 7.20
CA PHE A 441 -0.91 -3.56 6.57
C PHE A 441 0.31 -3.58 7.50
N ARG A 442 0.14 -4.10 8.73
CA ARG A 442 1.09 -3.92 9.84
C ARG A 442 1.48 -5.22 10.53
N TRP A 443 0.59 -6.21 10.53
CA TRP A 443 0.83 -7.53 11.13
C TRP A 443 0.58 -8.65 10.13
N GLU A 444 1.51 -9.62 10.07
CA GLU A 444 1.45 -10.73 9.11
C GLU A 444 0.25 -11.64 9.38
N GLU A 445 0.01 -11.93 10.65
CA GLU A 445 -1.07 -12.82 11.10
C GLU A 445 -2.43 -12.24 10.71
N VAL A 446 -2.62 -10.93 10.89
CA VAL A 446 -3.87 -10.23 10.49
C VAL A 446 -4.01 -10.21 8.98
N ALA A 447 -2.93 -9.91 8.25
CA ALA A 447 -2.91 -9.93 6.78
C ALA A 447 -3.30 -11.29 6.19
N MET A 448 -2.82 -12.38 6.80
CA MET A 448 -3.19 -13.73 6.40
C MET A 448 -4.68 -14.00 6.60
N ILE A 449 -5.23 -13.56 7.73
CA ILE A 449 -6.65 -13.75 8.06
C ILE A 449 -7.53 -12.95 7.10
N THR A 450 -7.23 -11.67 6.88
CA THR A 450 -8.02 -10.81 5.99
C THR A 450 -7.99 -11.31 4.55
N ASP A 451 -6.83 -11.76 4.05
CA ASP A 451 -6.73 -12.36 2.71
C ASP A 451 -7.62 -13.60 2.56
N ARG A 452 -7.66 -14.45 3.59
CA ARG A 452 -8.49 -15.66 3.56
C ARG A 452 -9.97 -15.38 3.69
N LEU A 453 -10.36 -14.38 4.47
CA LEU A 453 -11.75 -13.95 4.54
C LEU A 453 -12.21 -13.29 3.23
N ALA A 454 -11.37 -12.48 2.60
CA ALA A 454 -11.66 -11.92 1.27
C ALA A 454 -11.91 -13.05 0.25
N MET A 455 -11.09 -14.11 0.28
CA MET A 455 -11.29 -15.31 -0.54
C MET A 455 -12.57 -16.08 -0.19
N LEU A 456 -12.88 -16.24 1.10
CA LEU A 456 -14.08 -16.95 1.57
C LEU A 456 -15.35 -16.28 1.05
N PHE A 457 -15.44 -14.95 1.13
CA PHE A 457 -16.62 -14.16 0.71
C PHE A 457 -16.61 -13.73 -0.77
N GLY A 458 -15.61 -14.11 -1.56
CA GLY A 458 -15.55 -13.71 -2.98
C GLY A 458 -15.26 -12.22 -3.19
N GLN A 459 -14.68 -11.54 -2.19
CA GLN A 459 -14.44 -10.10 -2.17
C GLN A 459 -12.96 -9.75 -2.44
N PRO A 460 -12.65 -8.50 -2.84
CA PRO A 460 -11.28 -8.09 -3.17
C PRO A 460 -10.40 -7.87 -1.94
N SER A 461 -10.98 -7.43 -0.82
CA SER A 461 -10.27 -7.12 0.42
C SER A 461 -11.16 -7.31 1.65
N VAL A 462 -10.49 -7.38 2.81
CA VAL A 462 -11.09 -7.27 4.14
C VAL A 462 -10.21 -6.30 4.92
N GLY A 463 -10.79 -5.22 5.41
CA GLY A 463 -10.10 -4.25 6.26
C GLY A 463 -10.05 -4.73 7.71
N ALA A 464 -9.03 -4.33 8.47
CA ALA A 464 -8.92 -4.65 9.90
C ALA A 464 -8.60 -3.41 10.74
N ASN A 465 -9.40 -3.20 11.79
CA ASN A 465 -9.27 -2.08 12.72
C ASN A 465 -9.18 -2.57 14.17
N LEU A 466 -8.26 -2.03 14.96
CA LEU A 466 -8.05 -2.38 16.37
C LEU A 466 -8.54 -1.25 17.27
N TYR A 467 -9.32 -1.59 18.29
CA TYR A 467 -9.90 -0.64 19.24
C TYR A 467 -9.54 -1.00 20.67
N LEU A 468 -8.80 -0.11 21.32
CA LEU A 468 -8.42 -0.22 22.73
C LEU A 468 -9.21 0.82 23.53
N THR A 469 -10.20 0.37 24.28
CA THR A 469 -11.12 1.21 25.06
C THR A 469 -10.85 1.02 26.56
N PRO A 470 -10.61 2.12 27.33
CA PRO A 470 -10.42 2.05 28.77
C PRO A 470 -11.70 1.66 29.50
N ALA A 471 -11.58 1.29 30.77
CA ALA A 471 -12.72 1.04 31.64
C ALA A 471 -13.72 2.20 31.66
N ARG A 472 -15.01 1.87 31.81
CA ARG A 472 -16.09 2.83 32.04
C ARG A 472 -16.19 3.94 30.97
N SER A 473 -15.88 3.60 29.74
CA SER A 473 -15.79 4.56 28.63
C SER A 473 -16.49 4.08 27.38
N GLN A 474 -16.87 5.04 26.54
CA GLN A 474 -17.39 4.83 25.20
C GLN A 474 -16.48 5.58 24.23
N GLY A 475 -16.03 4.87 23.18
CA GLY A 475 -15.22 5.45 22.12
C GLY A 475 -16.10 6.18 21.12
N LEU A 476 -16.67 5.42 20.19
CA LEU A 476 -17.51 5.92 19.11
C LEU A 476 -18.95 6.11 19.59
N ASP A 477 -19.60 7.16 19.07
CA ASP A 477 -21.03 7.36 19.19
C ASP A 477 -21.78 6.35 18.30
N ARG A 478 -23.10 6.31 18.40
CA ARG A 478 -23.94 5.43 17.58
C ARG A 478 -23.75 5.73 16.09
N HIS A 479 -23.38 4.70 15.33
CA HIS A 479 -23.17 4.77 13.89
C HIS A 479 -23.53 3.45 13.22
N PHE A 480 -23.56 3.42 11.90
CA PHE A 480 -23.56 2.19 11.13
C PHE A 480 -22.37 2.20 10.16
N ASP A 481 -21.90 1.02 9.81
CA ASP A 481 -20.85 0.84 8.81
C ASP A 481 -21.45 0.61 7.41
N ASP A 482 -20.70 0.99 6.40
CA ASP A 482 -20.96 0.68 4.98
C ASP A 482 -20.44 -0.71 4.55
N HIS A 483 -19.87 -1.47 5.48
CA HIS A 483 -19.34 -2.81 5.29
C HIS A 483 -19.81 -3.75 6.40
N CYS A 484 -19.83 -5.07 6.13
CA CYS A 484 -20.23 -6.04 7.15
C CYS A 484 -19.04 -6.32 8.07
N VAL A 485 -19.25 -6.36 9.38
CA VAL A 485 -18.14 -6.48 10.34
C VAL A 485 -18.22 -7.77 11.17
N PHE A 486 -17.07 -8.37 11.41
CA PHE A 486 -16.84 -9.37 12.46
C PHE A 486 -16.01 -8.72 13.57
N VAL A 487 -16.61 -8.53 14.74
CA VAL A 487 -15.97 -7.97 15.93
C VAL A 487 -15.41 -9.12 16.76
N CYS A 488 -14.09 -9.29 16.75
CA CYS A 488 -13.37 -10.31 17.51
C CYS A 488 -12.87 -9.73 18.83
N GLN A 489 -13.44 -10.14 19.95
CA GLN A 489 -13.03 -9.66 21.28
C GLN A 489 -11.74 -10.34 21.73
N LEU A 490 -10.65 -9.57 21.91
CA LEU A 490 -9.32 -10.09 22.19
C LEU A 490 -8.96 -10.05 23.68
N ILE A 491 -9.24 -8.93 24.36
CA ILE A 491 -8.95 -8.75 25.79
C ILE A 491 -10.14 -8.08 26.47
N GLY A 492 -10.50 -8.57 27.66
CA GLY A 492 -11.54 -8.01 28.51
C GLY A 492 -12.94 -8.10 27.92
N GLN A 493 -13.84 -7.20 28.33
CA GLN A 493 -15.28 -7.27 28.00
C GLN A 493 -15.82 -5.97 27.41
N LYS A 494 -16.79 -6.08 26.49
CA LYS A 494 -17.47 -4.92 25.92
C LYS A 494 -18.97 -5.17 25.72
N GLN A 495 -19.78 -4.20 26.13
CA GLN A 495 -21.23 -4.21 25.92
C GLN A 495 -21.55 -3.54 24.59
N TRP A 496 -22.18 -4.28 23.69
CA TRP A 496 -22.66 -3.83 22.39
C TRP A 496 -24.18 -3.70 22.40
N THR A 497 -24.68 -2.67 21.71
CA THR A 497 -26.09 -2.49 21.41
C THR A 497 -26.23 -2.31 19.91
N VAL A 498 -27.01 -3.18 19.26
CA VAL A 498 -27.25 -3.16 17.80
C VAL A 498 -28.73 -2.96 17.56
N LEU A 499 -29.09 -1.85 16.93
CA LEU A 499 -30.46 -1.48 16.61
C LEU A 499 -30.84 -2.04 15.22
N PRO A 500 -32.13 -2.35 14.99
CA PRO A 500 -32.58 -2.73 13.66
C PRO A 500 -32.32 -1.60 12.66
N ARG A 501 -31.91 -1.96 11.44
CA ARG A 501 -31.85 -1.03 10.31
C ARG A 501 -33.22 -0.90 9.64
N GLY A 502 -33.44 0.20 8.91
CA GLY A 502 -34.64 0.37 8.06
C GLY A 502 -34.76 -0.73 7.00
N ALA A 503 -35.98 -1.16 6.69
CA ALA A 503 -36.22 -2.20 5.69
C ALA A 503 -35.65 -1.81 4.32
N GLY A 504 -34.89 -2.72 3.69
CA GLY A 504 -34.26 -2.48 2.39
C GLY A 504 -33.06 -1.52 2.40
N PHE A 505 -32.67 -0.98 3.55
CA PHE A 505 -31.48 -0.13 3.66
C PHE A 505 -30.21 -0.99 3.63
N LEU A 506 -29.41 -0.85 2.58
CA LEU A 506 -28.11 -1.49 2.43
C LEU A 506 -27.12 -0.45 1.87
N PRO A 507 -26.24 0.13 2.72
CA PRO A 507 -25.28 1.13 2.26
C PRO A 507 -24.28 0.52 1.28
N ARG A 508 -23.71 1.35 0.41
CA ARG A 508 -22.58 0.96 -0.44
C ARG A 508 -21.29 1.53 0.13
N LEU A 509 -20.21 0.81 -0.08
CA LEU A 509 -18.88 1.22 0.34
C LEU A 509 -18.54 2.58 -0.27
N TYR A 510 -18.06 3.51 0.56
CA TYR A 510 -17.68 4.90 0.20
C TYR A 510 -18.80 5.85 -0.25
N GLU A 511 -20.08 5.44 -0.26
CA GLU A 511 -21.17 6.38 -0.52
C GLU A 511 -21.34 7.35 0.67
N PRO A 512 -21.42 8.68 0.44
CA PRO A 512 -21.54 9.64 1.53
C PRO A 512 -22.79 9.40 2.37
N THR A 513 -22.62 9.22 3.69
CA THR A 513 -23.71 9.00 4.65
C THR A 513 -24.37 10.30 5.15
N CYS A 514 -24.10 11.43 4.48
CA CYS A 514 -24.27 12.82 4.95
C CYS A 514 -25.66 13.22 5.48
N ASN A 515 -26.69 12.38 5.37
CA ASN A 515 -28.05 12.67 5.83
C ASN A 515 -28.58 11.69 6.90
N LEU A 516 -27.76 10.78 7.42
CA LEU A 516 -28.19 9.73 8.36
C LEU A 516 -27.38 9.81 9.66
N HIS A 517 -27.51 10.90 10.40
CA HIS A 517 -27.19 10.82 11.83
C HIS A 517 -28.17 9.85 12.46
N CYS A 518 -27.70 8.68 12.92
CA CYS A 518 -28.47 7.79 13.77
C CYS A 518 -28.66 8.45 15.14
N SER A 519 -29.52 9.46 15.19
CA SER A 519 -29.86 10.15 16.42
C SER A 519 -30.48 9.17 17.42
N GLU A 520 -30.35 9.44 18.73
CA GLU A 520 -31.03 8.61 19.74
C GLU A 520 -32.56 8.57 19.54
N SER A 521 -33.13 9.51 18.78
CA SER A 521 -34.54 9.55 18.39
C SER A 521 -34.95 8.62 17.24
N ASP A 522 -34.01 8.08 16.44
CA ASP A 522 -34.34 7.28 15.24
C ASP A 522 -34.58 5.78 15.51
N GLY A 523 -34.60 5.37 16.78
CA GLY A 523 -34.95 4.01 17.18
C GLY A 523 -35.10 3.88 18.68
N ASN A 524 -36.12 3.14 19.12
CA ASN A 524 -36.32 2.88 20.53
C ASN A 524 -35.22 1.93 21.00
N ILE A 525 -34.35 2.36 21.93
CA ILE A 525 -33.23 1.52 22.45
C ILE A 525 -33.76 0.16 22.96
N ALA A 526 -35.02 0.11 23.42
CA ALA A 526 -35.72 -1.09 23.85
C ALA A 526 -35.87 -2.18 22.76
N GLU A 527 -35.77 -1.82 21.48
CA GLU A 527 -35.81 -2.76 20.33
C GLU A 527 -34.41 -3.24 19.92
N GLY A 528 -33.34 -2.67 20.51
CA GLY A 528 -31.97 -3.04 20.23
C GLY A 528 -31.60 -4.41 20.81
N LYS A 529 -30.81 -5.18 20.06
CA LYS A 529 -30.18 -6.39 20.58
C LYS A 529 -28.94 -6.01 21.38
N HIS A 530 -28.84 -6.53 22.60
CA HIS A 530 -27.71 -6.30 23.49
C HIS A 530 -26.81 -7.53 23.53
N PHE A 531 -25.51 -7.34 23.30
CA PHE A 531 -24.51 -8.41 23.33
C PHE A 531 -23.39 -8.03 24.29
N LEU A 532 -23.10 -8.89 25.27
CA LEU A 532 -21.90 -8.75 26.10
C LEU A 532 -20.83 -9.69 25.54
N LEU A 533 -19.78 -9.11 24.96
CA LEU A 533 -18.67 -9.88 24.39
C LEU A 533 -17.59 -10.10 25.44
N GLY A 534 -17.20 -11.36 25.64
CA GLY A 534 -16.00 -11.76 26.37
C GLY A 534 -14.88 -12.22 25.42
N GLU A 535 -13.69 -12.44 25.97
CA GLU A 535 -12.52 -12.87 25.18
C GLU A 535 -12.81 -14.14 24.37
N GLY A 536 -12.57 -14.07 23.07
CA GLY A 536 -12.82 -15.16 22.14
C GLY A 536 -14.19 -15.15 21.47
N ASP A 537 -15.13 -14.31 21.90
CA ASP A 537 -16.42 -14.15 21.22
C ASP A 537 -16.25 -13.36 19.91
N ILE A 538 -17.07 -13.69 18.92
CA ILE A 538 -17.18 -12.95 17.66
C ILE A 538 -18.62 -12.46 17.48
N LEU A 539 -18.81 -11.16 17.30
CA LEU A 539 -20.11 -10.58 16.92
C LEU A 539 -20.08 -10.20 15.44
N TYR A 540 -21.00 -10.76 14.66
CA TYR A 540 -21.26 -10.33 13.30
C TYR A 540 -22.33 -9.23 13.27
N ILE A 541 -22.05 -8.12 12.59
CA ILE A 541 -23.00 -7.02 12.34
C ILE A 541 -23.06 -6.77 10.83
N PRO A 542 -24.23 -6.90 10.18
CA PRO A 542 -24.39 -6.56 8.77
C PRO A 542 -24.25 -5.05 8.54
N ARG A 543 -23.81 -4.65 7.34
CA ARG A 543 -23.75 -3.22 6.97
C ARG A 543 -25.12 -2.54 7.09
N GLY A 544 -25.10 -1.27 7.53
CA GLY A 544 -26.29 -0.46 7.73
C GLY A 544 -27.02 -0.64 9.06
N TYR A 545 -26.59 -1.56 9.94
CA TYR A 545 -27.14 -1.70 11.30
C TYR A 545 -26.53 -0.67 12.26
N PRO A 546 -27.33 0.26 12.82
CA PRO A 546 -26.83 1.20 13.81
C PRO A 546 -26.39 0.48 15.09
N HIS A 547 -25.22 0.82 15.61
CA HIS A 547 -24.66 0.17 16.77
C HIS A 547 -23.78 1.12 17.60
N GLU A 548 -23.64 0.79 18.88
CA GLU A 548 -22.74 1.46 19.81
C GLU A 548 -22.15 0.47 20.83
N ALA A 549 -20.98 0.78 21.38
CA ALA A 549 -20.29 -0.11 22.31
C ALA A 549 -19.56 0.63 23.43
N HIS A 550 -19.69 0.15 24.67
CA HIS A 550 -19.04 0.71 25.85
C HIS A 550 -18.47 -0.38 26.76
N THR A 551 -17.44 -0.04 27.54
CA THR A 551 -16.92 -0.93 28.60
C THR A 551 -17.81 -0.86 29.84
N LEU A 552 -17.87 -1.95 30.60
CA LEU A 552 -18.79 -2.09 31.73
C LEU A 552 -18.44 -1.16 32.90
N ASN A 553 -19.48 -0.73 33.64
CA ASN A 553 -19.38 -0.01 34.91
C ASN A 553 -19.64 -0.95 36.08
N ASN A 554 -18.66 -1.76 36.49
CA ASN A 554 -18.80 -2.52 37.74
C ASN A 554 -18.45 -1.64 38.95
N MET A 555 -19.47 -1.02 39.55
CA MET A 555 -19.30 -0.19 40.77
C MET A 555 -19.17 -1.01 42.07
N ASP A 556 -19.36 -2.33 42.03
CA ASP A 556 -19.56 -3.16 43.23
C ASP A 556 -18.36 -4.00 43.71
N LYS A 557 -17.16 -3.86 43.13
CA LYS A 557 -15.99 -4.61 43.60
C LYS A 557 -14.75 -3.73 43.74
N SER A 558 -14.43 -3.38 44.98
CA SER A 558 -13.30 -2.54 45.40
C SER A 558 -11.90 -3.19 45.25
N SER A 559 -11.75 -4.22 44.42
CA SER A 559 -10.47 -4.91 44.22
C SER A 559 -10.42 -5.70 42.90
N ILE A 560 -10.50 -5.04 41.75
CA ILE A 560 -10.32 -5.71 40.45
C ILE A 560 -9.21 -5.02 39.64
N ASP A 561 -8.37 -5.86 39.07
CA ASP A 561 -7.24 -5.56 38.18
C ASP A 561 -7.68 -4.69 36.98
N GLU A 562 -6.91 -3.64 36.64
CA GLU A 562 -7.20 -2.72 35.52
C GLU A 562 -7.39 -3.46 34.18
N THR A 563 -6.82 -4.66 34.06
CA THR A 563 -6.91 -5.55 32.89
C THR A 563 -8.30 -6.14 32.68
N THR A 564 -9.11 -6.30 33.74
CA THR A 564 -10.44 -6.94 33.64
C THR A 564 -11.52 -5.95 33.20
N GLU A 565 -11.27 -4.64 33.31
CA GLU A 565 -12.25 -3.59 32.98
C GLU A 565 -12.02 -2.93 31.60
N LEU A 566 -10.86 -3.15 30.97
CA LEU A 566 -10.59 -2.64 29.62
C LEU A 566 -11.21 -3.53 28.53
N SER A 567 -11.23 -3.03 27.29
CA SER A 567 -11.54 -3.84 26.11
C SER A 567 -10.55 -3.60 25.00
N LEU A 568 -10.04 -4.69 24.42
CA LEU A 568 -9.36 -4.72 23.13
C LEU A 568 -10.15 -5.62 22.18
N HIS A 569 -10.54 -5.10 21.02
CA HIS A 569 -11.14 -5.91 19.96
C HIS A 569 -10.57 -5.56 18.59
N LEU A 570 -10.58 -6.54 17.70
CA LEU A 570 -10.25 -6.42 16.29
C LEU A 570 -11.55 -6.51 15.48
N THR A 571 -11.83 -5.51 14.67
CA THR A 571 -12.96 -5.50 13.74
C THR A 571 -12.45 -5.85 12.35
N LEU A 572 -12.99 -6.92 11.76
CA LEU A 572 -12.72 -7.36 10.39
C LEU A 572 -13.89 -6.95 9.50
N GLY A 573 -13.67 -6.02 8.59
CA GLY A 573 -14.69 -5.48 7.69
C GLY A 573 -14.66 -6.13 6.32
N ILE A 574 -15.72 -6.83 5.93
CA ILE A 574 -15.88 -7.36 4.58
C ILE A 574 -16.30 -6.23 3.65
N GLU A 575 -15.35 -5.76 2.85
CA GLU A 575 -15.49 -4.65 1.91
C GLU A 575 -16.07 -5.15 0.59
N VAL A 576 -17.33 -4.78 0.33
CA VAL A 576 -18.02 -5.11 -0.91
C VAL A 576 -17.87 -3.92 -1.85
N GLU A 577 -16.83 -3.96 -2.68
CA GLU A 577 -16.57 -2.91 -3.68
C GLU A 577 -17.66 -2.95 -4.78
N PRO A 578 -18.02 -1.81 -5.40
CA PRO A 578 -19.11 -1.72 -6.36
C PRO A 578 -19.11 -2.76 -7.51
N PRO A 579 -17.95 -3.15 -8.10
CA PRO A 579 -17.92 -4.19 -9.13
C PRO A 579 -18.34 -5.59 -8.64
N PHE A 580 -18.30 -5.83 -7.33
CA PHE A 580 -18.55 -7.13 -6.70
C PHE A 580 -19.86 -7.20 -5.92
N GLU A 581 -20.71 -6.20 -6.08
CA GLU A 581 -22.15 -6.28 -5.81
C GLU A 581 -22.86 -6.97 -6.99
N TRP A 582 -24.12 -7.36 -6.78
CA TRP A 582 -24.95 -7.90 -7.87
C TRP A 582 -25.13 -6.90 -9.01
N GLU A 583 -25.28 -5.60 -8.73
CA GLU A 583 -25.29 -4.53 -9.74
C GLU A 583 -24.03 -4.55 -10.63
N GLY A 584 -22.84 -4.66 -10.01
CA GLY A 584 -21.58 -4.82 -10.71
C GLY A 584 -21.59 -6.05 -11.62
N PHE A 585 -22.13 -7.18 -11.13
CA PHE A 585 -22.30 -8.40 -11.92
C PHE A 585 -23.20 -8.17 -13.15
N ALA A 586 -24.31 -7.43 -13.02
CA ALA A 586 -25.16 -7.07 -14.17
C ALA A 586 -24.46 -6.18 -15.19
N HIS A 587 -23.66 -5.19 -14.76
CA HIS A 587 -22.85 -4.39 -15.68
C HIS A 587 -21.80 -5.22 -16.41
N ILE A 588 -21.14 -6.15 -15.70
CA ILE A 588 -20.18 -7.08 -16.32
C ILE A 588 -20.88 -8.00 -17.32
N ALA A 589 -22.12 -8.40 -17.04
CA ALA A 589 -22.94 -9.21 -17.93
C ALA A 589 -23.26 -8.45 -19.23
N LEU A 590 -23.71 -7.20 -19.11
CA LEU A 590 -24.01 -6.33 -20.24
C LEU A 590 -22.77 -6.08 -21.10
N HIS A 591 -21.63 -5.76 -20.46
CA HIS A 591 -20.37 -5.55 -21.15
C HIS A 591 -19.88 -6.80 -21.87
N SER A 592 -19.93 -7.96 -21.20
CA SER A 592 -19.48 -9.24 -21.77
C SER A 592 -20.36 -9.67 -22.95
N TRP A 593 -21.68 -9.50 -22.83
CA TRP A 593 -22.63 -9.77 -23.92
C TRP A 593 -22.37 -8.87 -25.13
N ASN A 594 -22.20 -7.56 -24.94
CA ASN A 594 -21.92 -6.61 -26.01
C ASN A 594 -20.60 -6.94 -26.73
N LEU A 595 -19.54 -7.28 -25.97
CA LEU A 595 -18.26 -7.70 -26.54
C LEU A 595 -18.39 -8.97 -27.39
N MET A 596 -19.15 -9.96 -26.93
CA MET A 596 -19.41 -11.18 -27.71
C MET A 596 -20.21 -10.88 -28.98
N LEU A 597 -21.24 -10.04 -28.88
CA LEU A 597 -22.04 -9.62 -30.02
C LEU A 597 -21.15 -8.95 -31.08
N ARG A 598 -20.30 -7.99 -30.69
CA ARG A 598 -19.39 -7.30 -31.62
C ARG A 598 -18.45 -8.27 -32.34
N ARG A 599 -17.84 -9.21 -31.63
CA ARG A 599 -16.98 -10.24 -32.24
C ARG A 599 -17.69 -11.11 -33.26
N VAL A 600 -18.94 -11.47 -33.01
CA VAL A 600 -19.76 -12.25 -33.97
C VAL A 600 -20.18 -11.40 -35.17
N THR A 601 -20.43 -10.11 -34.95
CA THR A 601 -21.05 -9.19 -35.90
C THR A 601 -20.03 -8.42 -36.77
N PHE A 602 -18.76 -8.40 -36.37
CA PHE A 602 -17.65 -7.71 -37.07
C PHE A 602 -17.45 -8.11 -38.54
N ASN A 603 -18.09 -9.20 -38.99
CA ASN A 603 -18.06 -9.63 -40.38
C ASN A 603 -19.17 -9.04 -41.28
N HIS A 604 -20.18 -8.33 -40.76
CA HIS A 604 -21.41 -8.05 -41.53
C HIS A 604 -22.16 -6.71 -41.31
N LEU A 605 -21.77 -5.79 -40.42
CA LEU A 605 -22.49 -4.51 -40.23
C LEU A 605 -21.69 -3.24 -40.57
N ASP A 606 -22.41 -2.24 -41.09
CA ASP A 606 -21.90 -0.90 -41.43
C ASP A 606 -21.49 -0.08 -40.19
N SER A 607 -20.43 0.73 -40.28
CA SER A 607 -19.80 1.43 -39.16
C SER A 607 -20.76 2.33 -38.37
N ALA A 608 -21.73 2.97 -39.04
CA ALA A 608 -22.72 3.84 -38.38
C ALA A 608 -23.71 3.07 -37.47
N SER A 609 -24.03 1.81 -37.81
CA SER A 609 -24.92 0.97 -37.00
C SER A 609 -24.21 0.42 -35.75
N GLN A 610 -22.88 0.27 -35.82
CA GLN A 610 -22.06 -0.17 -34.70
C GLN A 610 -21.90 0.93 -33.64
N ILE A 611 -21.75 2.19 -34.05
CA ILE A 611 -21.70 3.36 -33.15
C ILE A 611 -23.04 3.53 -32.41
N LEU A 612 -24.16 3.50 -33.13
CA LEU A 612 -25.51 3.61 -32.55
C LEU A 612 -25.80 2.51 -31.51
N SER A 613 -25.23 1.31 -31.69
CA SER A 613 -25.38 0.21 -30.73
C SER A 613 -24.57 0.40 -29.44
N GLY A 614 -23.41 1.06 -29.51
CA GLY A 614 -22.54 1.31 -28.35
C GLY A 614 -23.14 2.33 -27.38
N ASP A 615 -23.68 3.42 -27.92
CA ASP A 615 -24.32 4.49 -27.15
C ASP A 615 -25.54 3.98 -26.36
N ILE A 616 -26.35 3.15 -27.00
CA ILE A 616 -27.51 2.52 -26.37
C ILE A 616 -27.09 1.54 -25.25
N VAL A 617 -26.00 0.80 -25.42
CA VAL A 617 -25.45 -0.06 -24.35
C VAL A 617 -25.01 0.78 -23.16
N ASN A 618 -24.35 1.92 -23.38
CA ASN A 618 -23.97 2.83 -22.31
C ASN A 618 -25.19 3.40 -21.56
N LEU A 619 -26.27 3.73 -22.26
CA LEU A 619 -27.55 4.09 -21.62
C LEU A 619 -28.16 2.95 -20.81
N LEU A 620 -28.01 1.70 -21.27
CA LEU A 620 -28.51 0.53 -20.53
C LEU A 620 -27.71 0.31 -19.23
N HIS A 621 -26.41 0.64 -19.18
CA HIS A 621 -25.69 0.73 -17.91
C HIS A 621 -26.34 1.73 -16.96
N VAL A 622 -26.71 2.93 -17.42
CA VAL A 622 -27.42 3.92 -16.58
C VAL A 622 -28.77 3.38 -16.10
N ALA A 623 -29.53 2.68 -16.95
CA ALA A 623 -30.79 2.06 -16.55
C ALA A 623 -30.61 0.99 -15.46
N ILE A 624 -29.57 0.16 -15.56
CA ILE A 624 -29.23 -0.84 -14.52
C ILE A 624 -28.92 -0.15 -13.19
N ARG A 625 -28.16 0.95 -13.18
CA ARG A 625 -27.87 1.74 -11.96
C ARG A 625 -29.15 2.29 -11.32
N LEU A 626 -30.09 2.79 -12.14
CA LEU A 626 -31.38 3.30 -11.65
C LEU A 626 -32.23 2.20 -11.01
N ILE A 627 -32.22 0.98 -11.56
CA ILE A 627 -32.87 -0.18 -10.97
C ILE A 627 -32.18 -0.55 -9.65
N GLY A 628 -30.85 -0.64 -9.62
CA GLY A 628 -30.11 -1.01 -8.41
C GLY A 628 -30.21 0.01 -7.28
N ASN A 629 -30.55 1.26 -7.59
CA ASN A 629 -30.89 2.25 -6.58
C ASN A 629 -32.23 1.97 -5.89
N ARG A 630 -33.17 1.30 -6.58
CA ARG A 630 -34.54 1.00 -6.10
C ARG A 630 -34.66 -0.41 -5.51
N ASP A 631 -33.96 -1.39 -6.09
CA ASP A 631 -34.00 -2.79 -5.69
C ASP A 631 -32.79 -3.15 -4.80
N PRO A 632 -33.00 -3.44 -3.50
CA PRO A 632 -31.93 -3.81 -2.58
C PRO A 632 -31.14 -5.07 -2.99
N VAL A 633 -31.72 -5.97 -3.80
CA VAL A 633 -31.04 -7.20 -4.25
C VAL A 633 -29.79 -6.88 -5.07
N PHE A 634 -29.84 -5.81 -5.89
CA PHE A 634 -28.71 -5.36 -6.68
C PHE A 634 -27.54 -4.86 -5.82
N ARG A 635 -27.82 -4.39 -4.60
CA ARG A 635 -26.81 -3.90 -3.66
C ARG A 635 -26.16 -5.02 -2.84
N LYS A 636 -26.71 -6.22 -2.85
CA LYS A 636 -26.15 -7.36 -2.09
C LYS A 636 -24.81 -7.79 -2.68
N ALA A 637 -23.94 -8.33 -1.83
CA ALA A 637 -22.67 -8.89 -2.28
C ALA A 637 -22.90 -10.04 -3.27
N CYS A 638 -22.15 -10.02 -4.37
CA CYS A 638 -22.14 -11.11 -5.32
C CYS A 638 -21.17 -12.20 -4.82
N LEU A 639 -21.70 -13.36 -4.44
CA LEU A 639 -20.92 -14.48 -3.87
C LEU A 639 -20.53 -15.52 -4.93
N VAL A 640 -20.62 -15.18 -6.23
CA VAL A 640 -20.32 -16.08 -7.35
C VAL A 640 -18.88 -16.62 -7.30
N ALA A 641 -17.93 -15.83 -6.80
CA ALA A 641 -16.52 -16.19 -6.65
C ALA A 641 -16.12 -16.58 -5.21
N ALA A 642 -17.09 -16.83 -4.33
CA ALA A 642 -16.84 -17.31 -2.97
C ALA A 642 -16.22 -18.72 -2.99
N SER A 643 -15.33 -19.03 -2.04
CA SER A 643 -14.55 -20.29 -2.06
C SER A 643 -15.39 -21.56 -1.88
N SER A 644 -16.62 -21.45 -1.36
CA SER A 644 -17.63 -22.54 -1.34
C SER A 644 -18.15 -22.94 -2.72
N SER A 645 -17.70 -22.28 -3.80
CA SER A 645 -18.03 -22.59 -5.19
C SER A 645 -16.98 -23.43 -5.93
N LEU A 646 -15.86 -23.81 -5.29
CA LEU A 646 -14.88 -24.73 -5.86
C LEU A 646 -15.22 -26.19 -5.50
N PRO A 647 -15.30 -27.10 -6.49
CA PRO A 647 -15.64 -28.50 -6.23
C PRO A 647 -14.49 -29.21 -5.51
N SER A 648 -14.67 -29.53 -4.22
CA SER A 648 -13.85 -30.56 -3.55
C SER A 648 -14.29 -31.94 -4.04
N GLN A 649 -13.35 -32.83 -4.39
CA GLN A 649 -13.61 -34.18 -4.92
C GLN A 649 -14.19 -35.19 -3.89
N SER A 650 -14.97 -34.74 -2.92
CA SER A 650 -15.65 -35.61 -1.95
C SER A 650 -17.15 -35.42 -2.00
N GLU A 651 -17.89 -36.52 -1.98
CA GLU A 651 -19.34 -36.70 -2.21
C GLU A 651 -20.31 -35.97 -1.24
N GLY A 652 -19.89 -34.88 -0.57
CA GLY A 652 -20.72 -34.03 0.31
C GLY A 652 -21.45 -32.89 -0.42
N ASP A 653 -21.98 -33.16 -1.62
CA ASP A 653 -22.13 -32.21 -2.73
C ASP A 653 -23.48 -31.43 -2.78
N ASN A 654 -24.29 -31.48 -1.73
CA ASN A 654 -25.65 -30.88 -1.75
C ASN A 654 -25.65 -29.36 -1.48
N HIS A 655 -24.85 -28.87 -0.54
CA HIS A 655 -24.83 -27.44 -0.18
C HIS A 655 -24.13 -26.58 -1.23
N ILE A 656 -23.05 -27.07 -1.83
CA ILE A 656 -22.35 -26.38 -2.94
C ILE A 656 -23.30 -26.21 -4.14
N ARG A 657 -24.04 -27.27 -4.49
CA ARG A 657 -25.06 -27.21 -5.54
C ARG A 657 -26.20 -26.26 -5.19
N ALA A 658 -26.68 -26.28 -3.94
CA ALA A 658 -27.72 -25.34 -3.50
C ALA A 658 -27.26 -23.88 -3.55
N HIS A 659 -26.02 -23.60 -3.14
CA HIS A 659 -25.43 -22.26 -3.22
C HIS A 659 -25.26 -21.81 -4.66
N ALA A 660 -24.70 -22.65 -5.54
CA ALA A 660 -24.55 -22.34 -6.96
C ALA A 660 -25.91 -22.13 -7.66
N LEU A 661 -26.93 -22.92 -7.29
CA LEU A 661 -28.29 -22.75 -7.78
C LEU A 661 -28.89 -21.41 -7.30
N ASN A 662 -28.67 -21.03 -6.04
CA ASN A 662 -29.12 -19.75 -5.49
C ASN A 662 -28.51 -18.56 -6.25
N GLN A 663 -27.21 -18.57 -6.53
CA GLN A 663 -26.57 -17.49 -7.31
C GLN A 663 -27.17 -17.37 -8.72
N ARG A 664 -27.50 -18.48 -9.39
CA ARG A 664 -28.17 -18.47 -10.70
C ARG A 664 -29.60 -17.93 -10.61
N THR A 665 -30.32 -18.27 -9.55
CA THR A 665 -31.67 -17.75 -9.30
C THR A 665 -31.66 -16.24 -9.09
N ILE A 666 -30.70 -15.72 -8.32
CA ILE A 666 -30.53 -14.26 -8.14
C ILE A 666 -30.20 -13.60 -9.48
N PHE A 667 -29.28 -14.16 -10.26
CA PHE A 667 -28.96 -13.63 -11.59
C PHE A 667 -30.18 -13.61 -12.52
N ALA A 668 -30.96 -14.69 -12.58
CA ALA A 668 -32.19 -14.75 -13.37
C ALA A 668 -33.23 -13.71 -12.90
N HIS A 669 -33.38 -13.53 -11.59
CA HIS A 669 -34.21 -12.47 -11.02
C HIS A 669 -33.76 -11.09 -11.48
N MET A 670 -32.47 -10.79 -11.43
CA MET A 670 -31.92 -9.52 -11.91
C MET A 670 -32.19 -9.26 -13.38
N ILE A 671 -31.96 -10.26 -14.25
CA ILE A 671 -32.24 -10.11 -15.69
C ILE A 671 -33.74 -9.83 -15.92
N ASN A 672 -34.63 -10.50 -15.19
CA ASN A 672 -36.07 -10.20 -15.25
C ASN A 672 -36.39 -8.78 -14.78
N GLN A 673 -35.74 -8.29 -13.71
CA GLN A 673 -35.91 -6.90 -13.25
C GLN A 673 -35.42 -5.90 -14.31
N ILE A 674 -34.29 -6.17 -14.96
CA ILE A 674 -33.75 -5.34 -16.05
C ILE A 674 -34.72 -5.31 -17.22
N ASP A 675 -35.26 -6.46 -17.64
CA ASP A 675 -36.20 -6.51 -18.76
C ASP A 675 -37.52 -5.77 -18.43
N ALA A 676 -38.04 -5.97 -17.22
CA ALA A 676 -39.31 -5.39 -16.80
C ALA A 676 -39.25 -3.88 -16.52
N HIS A 677 -38.13 -3.38 -15.96
CA HIS A 677 -38.08 -2.03 -15.37
C HIS A 677 -37.09 -1.07 -16.02
N SER A 678 -36.25 -1.50 -16.97
CA SER A 678 -35.36 -0.56 -17.67
C SER A 678 -36.15 0.40 -18.56
N SER A 679 -36.01 1.70 -18.30
CA SER A 679 -36.70 2.78 -19.01
C SER A 679 -35.70 3.67 -19.75
N PHE A 680 -35.85 3.77 -21.08
CA PHE A 680 -35.08 4.70 -21.91
C PHE A 680 -35.25 6.15 -21.44
N LEU A 681 -36.49 6.58 -21.18
CA LEU A 681 -36.79 7.96 -20.82
C LEU A 681 -36.15 8.36 -19.48
N GLU A 682 -36.13 7.46 -18.50
CA GLU A 682 -35.49 7.73 -17.21
C GLU A 682 -33.96 7.77 -17.34
N ALA A 683 -33.36 6.80 -18.04
CA ALA A 683 -31.92 6.74 -18.24
C ALA A 683 -31.41 7.92 -19.06
N PHE A 684 -32.04 8.20 -20.21
CA PHE A 684 -31.70 9.33 -21.06
C PHE A 684 -31.95 10.67 -20.37
N GLY A 685 -33.05 10.80 -19.62
CA GLY A 685 -33.33 11.99 -18.82
C GLY A 685 -32.25 12.26 -17.77
N THR A 686 -31.78 11.21 -17.08
CA THR A 686 -30.70 11.30 -16.10
C THR A 686 -29.40 11.79 -16.74
N VAL A 687 -29.02 11.19 -17.87
CA VAL A 687 -27.84 11.60 -18.64
C VAL A 687 -27.95 13.03 -19.15
N LYS A 688 -29.11 13.40 -19.68
CA LYS A 688 -29.39 14.75 -20.19
C LYS A 688 -29.23 15.82 -19.11
N VAL A 689 -29.72 15.55 -17.90
CA VAL A 689 -29.52 16.44 -16.73
C VAL A 689 -28.03 16.53 -16.39
N ALA A 690 -27.33 15.41 -16.28
CA ALA A 690 -25.90 15.39 -15.96
C ALA A 690 -25.07 16.20 -16.98
N VAL A 691 -25.34 16.03 -18.27
CA VAL A 691 -24.69 16.75 -19.37
C VAL A 691 -24.93 18.26 -19.31
N TYR A 692 -26.19 18.70 -19.18
CA TYR A 692 -26.49 20.13 -19.14
C TYR A 692 -26.00 20.83 -17.87
N GLU A 693 -26.05 20.15 -16.72
CA GLU A 693 -25.54 20.66 -15.45
C GLU A 693 -24.01 20.54 -15.33
N LYS A 694 -23.35 19.86 -16.28
CA LYS A 694 -21.93 19.50 -16.23
C LYS A 694 -21.55 18.78 -14.93
N ASN A 695 -22.44 17.91 -14.47
CA ASN A 695 -22.31 17.19 -13.21
C ASN A 695 -21.75 15.78 -13.42
N ASP A 696 -20.42 15.70 -13.54
CA ASP A 696 -19.71 14.43 -13.73
C ASP A 696 -19.87 13.46 -12.54
N HIS A 697 -20.01 13.97 -11.31
CA HIS A 697 -20.14 13.14 -10.11
C HIS A 697 -21.29 12.12 -10.16
N SER A 698 -22.37 12.46 -10.87
CA SER A 698 -23.53 11.55 -11.03
C SER A 698 -23.21 10.29 -11.88
N LEU A 699 -22.13 10.31 -12.66
CA LEU A 699 -21.74 9.27 -13.60
C LEU A 699 -20.39 8.62 -13.26
N GLN A 700 -19.62 9.18 -12.31
CA GLN A 700 -18.31 8.67 -11.89
C GLN A 700 -18.33 7.20 -11.40
N TRP A 701 -19.49 6.69 -10.96
CA TRP A 701 -19.66 5.28 -10.61
C TRP A 701 -19.32 4.32 -11.76
N MET A 702 -19.37 4.76 -13.02
CA MET A 702 -19.03 3.96 -14.21
C MET A 702 -17.52 3.80 -14.41
N GLY A 703 -16.68 4.55 -13.69
CA GLY A 703 -15.23 4.61 -13.92
C GLY A 703 -14.54 3.25 -13.89
N TRP A 704 -14.98 2.34 -13.02
CA TRP A 704 -14.39 1.01 -12.89
C TRP A 704 -14.61 0.11 -14.13
N LEU A 705 -15.57 0.44 -15.01
CA LEU A 705 -15.84 -0.32 -16.25
C LEU A 705 -14.63 -0.32 -17.20
N ARG A 706 -13.74 0.67 -17.12
CA ARG A 706 -12.46 0.71 -17.89
C ARG A 706 -11.55 -0.48 -17.66
N HIS A 707 -11.76 -1.24 -16.58
CA HIS A 707 -10.95 -2.40 -16.23
C HIS A 707 -11.42 -3.69 -16.92
N LEU A 708 -12.61 -3.65 -17.52
CA LEU A 708 -13.14 -4.71 -18.38
C LEU A 708 -12.44 -4.69 -19.75
N PRO A 709 -12.38 -5.82 -20.47
CA PRO A 709 -11.73 -5.88 -21.78
C PRO A 709 -12.40 -4.94 -22.78
N GLN A 710 -11.63 -4.11 -23.47
CA GLN A 710 -12.09 -3.21 -24.54
C GLN A 710 -11.49 -3.65 -25.89
N GLU A 711 -12.16 -3.32 -27.00
CA GLU A 711 -11.60 -3.44 -28.37
C GLU A 711 -10.78 -2.18 -28.73
N GLU A 712 -10.29 -2.05 -29.97
CA GLU A 712 -9.36 -0.98 -30.38
C GLU A 712 -9.91 0.45 -30.19
N GLU A 713 -11.23 0.66 -30.30
CA GLU A 713 -11.89 1.91 -29.92
C GLU A 713 -12.17 1.93 -28.41
N ARG A 714 -11.28 2.60 -27.68
CA ARG A 714 -11.30 2.66 -26.22
C ARG A 714 -12.29 3.73 -25.73
N ILE A 715 -13.45 3.32 -25.21
CA ILE A 715 -14.34 4.24 -24.46
C ILE A 715 -13.59 4.72 -23.21
N ASP A 716 -13.49 6.04 -23.06
CA ASP A 716 -12.86 6.63 -21.88
C ASP A 716 -13.86 6.77 -20.73
N PHE A 717 -14.02 5.70 -19.94
CA PHE A 717 -14.85 5.75 -18.74
C PHE A 717 -14.28 6.66 -17.63
N ASN A 718 -13.11 7.30 -17.80
CA ASN A 718 -12.64 8.32 -16.87
C ASN A 718 -13.30 9.68 -17.09
N ASP A 719 -13.91 9.89 -18.26
CA ASP A 719 -14.65 11.11 -18.60
C ASP A 719 -16.01 10.71 -19.21
N PRO A 720 -16.92 10.17 -18.37
CA PRO A 720 -18.20 9.67 -18.87
C PRO A 720 -19.05 10.78 -19.45
N LEU A 721 -18.95 11.99 -18.90
CA LEU A 721 -19.69 13.16 -19.37
C LEU A 721 -19.43 13.42 -20.85
N ARG A 722 -18.17 13.38 -21.29
CA ARG A 722 -17.79 13.68 -22.66
C ARG A 722 -18.40 12.75 -23.69
N PHE A 723 -18.42 11.43 -23.46
CA PHE A 723 -19.04 10.52 -24.44
C PHE A 723 -20.58 10.62 -24.40
N PHE A 724 -21.17 10.98 -23.26
CA PHE A 724 -22.61 11.21 -23.17
C PHE A 724 -23.05 12.54 -23.79
N GLU A 725 -22.18 13.55 -23.87
CA GLU A 725 -22.44 14.78 -24.65
C GLU A 725 -22.72 14.46 -26.12
N ASP A 726 -21.87 13.63 -26.74
CA ASP A 726 -22.03 13.18 -28.12
C ASP A 726 -23.33 12.38 -28.31
N LEU A 727 -23.66 11.53 -27.33
CA LEU A 727 -24.90 10.75 -27.30
C LEU A 727 -26.14 11.66 -27.25
N VAL A 728 -26.16 12.64 -26.35
CA VAL A 728 -27.31 13.54 -26.18
C VAL A 728 -27.53 14.35 -27.45
N LEU A 729 -26.47 14.89 -28.04
CA LEU A 729 -26.53 15.64 -29.30
C LEU A 729 -27.08 14.79 -30.45
N SER A 730 -26.68 13.52 -30.52
CA SER A 730 -27.11 12.60 -31.58
C SER A 730 -28.60 12.24 -31.50
N TYR A 731 -29.19 12.22 -30.30
CA TYR A 731 -30.58 11.79 -30.09
C TYR A 731 -31.57 12.92 -29.81
N GLU A 732 -31.11 14.17 -29.65
CA GLU A 732 -31.97 15.31 -29.31
C GLU A 732 -33.10 15.59 -30.33
N GLY A 733 -33.03 15.02 -31.54
CA GLY A 733 -34.09 15.03 -32.57
C GLY A 733 -34.69 13.67 -32.96
N HIS A 734 -34.19 12.55 -32.40
CA HIS A 734 -34.51 11.18 -32.83
C HIS A 734 -34.86 10.25 -31.65
N ILE A 735 -35.60 10.79 -30.68
CA ILE A 735 -35.93 10.11 -29.42
C ILE A 735 -36.70 8.80 -29.64
N ASN A 736 -37.60 8.76 -30.63
CA ASN A 736 -38.43 7.58 -30.88
C ASN A 736 -37.59 6.43 -31.48
N GLU A 737 -36.70 6.73 -32.42
CA GLU A 737 -35.77 5.76 -32.98
C GLU A 737 -34.80 5.24 -31.91
N ALA A 738 -34.27 6.14 -31.08
CA ALA A 738 -33.38 5.80 -29.96
C ALA A 738 -34.09 4.90 -28.93
N CYS A 739 -35.34 5.22 -28.59
CA CYS A 739 -36.16 4.42 -27.67
C CYS A 739 -36.43 3.01 -28.26
N SER A 740 -36.75 2.92 -29.55
CA SER A 740 -36.93 1.63 -30.23
C SER A 740 -35.64 0.80 -30.23
N ALA A 741 -34.49 1.44 -30.53
CA ALA A 741 -33.18 0.80 -30.47
C ALA A 741 -32.82 0.33 -29.05
N PHE A 742 -33.10 1.14 -28.03
CA PHE A 742 -32.93 0.79 -26.63
C PHE A 742 -33.74 -0.45 -26.25
N MET A 743 -35.02 -0.49 -26.63
CA MET A 743 -35.86 -1.66 -26.35
C MET A 743 -35.35 -2.92 -27.05
N HIS A 744 -34.88 -2.81 -28.29
CA HIS A 744 -34.30 -3.93 -29.02
C HIS A 744 -33.01 -4.45 -28.38
N VAL A 745 -32.09 -3.56 -28.01
CA VAL A 745 -30.83 -3.92 -27.33
C VAL A 745 -31.14 -4.55 -25.97
N LYS A 746 -32.02 -3.95 -25.17
CA LYS A 746 -32.45 -4.48 -23.87
C LYS A 746 -33.02 -5.90 -23.99
N SER A 747 -33.98 -6.11 -24.89
CA SER A 747 -34.61 -7.42 -25.06
C SER A 747 -33.62 -8.47 -25.59
N SER A 748 -32.69 -8.09 -26.45
CA SER A 748 -31.64 -9.01 -26.93
C SER A 748 -30.65 -9.36 -25.81
N PHE A 749 -30.24 -8.37 -25.01
CA PHE A 749 -29.41 -8.60 -23.84
C PHE A 749 -30.09 -9.57 -22.86
N CYS A 750 -31.33 -9.30 -22.45
CA CYS A 750 -32.02 -10.10 -21.44
C CYS A 750 -32.32 -11.54 -21.91
N ARG A 751 -32.49 -11.74 -23.22
CA ARG A 751 -32.70 -13.07 -23.80
C ARG A 751 -31.42 -13.89 -23.94
N ASP A 752 -30.33 -13.24 -24.34
CA ASP A 752 -29.13 -13.92 -24.85
C ASP A 752 -27.96 -13.95 -23.84
N VAL A 753 -28.02 -13.16 -22.75
CA VAL A 753 -26.98 -13.10 -21.71
C VAL A 753 -26.82 -14.43 -20.97
N ARG A 754 -25.57 -14.82 -20.69
CA ARG A 754 -25.21 -16.07 -20.02
C ARG A 754 -24.50 -15.84 -18.70
N PHE A 755 -24.85 -16.64 -17.70
CA PHE A 755 -24.24 -16.58 -16.37
C PHE A 755 -22.75 -16.96 -16.41
N GLU A 756 -22.37 -17.99 -17.17
CA GLU A 756 -21.01 -18.52 -17.25
C GLU A 756 -20.02 -17.54 -17.87
N ASP A 757 -20.44 -16.85 -18.94
CA ASP A 757 -19.63 -15.83 -19.62
C ASP A 757 -19.39 -14.64 -18.68
N THR A 758 -20.43 -14.24 -17.95
CA THR A 758 -20.36 -13.18 -16.95
C THR A 758 -19.42 -13.55 -15.79
N ARG A 759 -19.58 -14.77 -15.25
CA ARG A 759 -18.75 -15.31 -14.16
C ARG A 759 -17.27 -15.26 -14.50
N SER A 760 -16.90 -15.69 -15.71
CA SER A 760 -15.50 -15.71 -16.15
C SER A 760 -14.88 -14.30 -16.20
N SER A 761 -15.64 -13.30 -16.68
CA SER A 761 -15.21 -11.90 -16.67
C SER A 761 -15.12 -11.32 -15.26
N PHE A 762 -16.08 -11.66 -14.40
CA PHE A 762 -16.12 -11.25 -12.99
C PHE A 762 -14.91 -11.77 -12.21
N GLU A 763 -14.62 -13.08 -12.29
CA GLU A 763 -13.49 -13.70 -11.60
C GLU A 763 -12.15 -13.09 -12.04
N ARG A 764 -12.00 -12.81 -13.34
CA ARG A 764 -10.80 -12.14 -13.87
C ARG A 764 -10.65 -10.70 -13.37
N LEU A 765 -11.76 -9.96 -13.22
CA LEU A 765 -11.72 -8.61 -12.65
C LEU A 765 -11.35 -8.68 -11.16
N LEU A 766 -11.97 -9.59 -10.42
CA LEU A 766 -11.69 -9.83 -9.00
C LEU A 766 -10.21 -10.18 -8.77
N GLU A 767 -9.63 -11.02 -9.62
CA GLU A 767 -8.21 -11.36 -9.52
C GLU A 767 -7.29 -10.15 -9.72
N LYS A 768 -7.62 -9.22 -10.64
CA LYS A 768 -6.85 -7.98 -10.81
C LYS A 768 -6.88 -7.11 -9.54
N TYR A 769 -8.06 -6.96 -8.93
CA TYR A 769 -8.22 -6.23 -7.68
C TYR A 769 -7.43 -6.90 -6.55
N ARG A 770 -7.65 -8.20 -6.34
CA ARG A 770 -6.96 -8.99 -5.30
C ARG A 770 -5.46 -8.94 -5.44
N LYS A 771 -4.92 -9.10 -6.66
CA LYS A 771 -3.47 -9.00 -6.91
C LYS A 771 -2.92 -7.67 -6.39
N THR A 772 -3.58 -6.56 -6.73
CA THR A 772 -3.17 -5.22 -6.33
C THR A 772 -3.27 -5.02 -4.82
N ARG A 773 -4.37 -5.47 -4.19
CA ARG A 773 -4.58 -5.36 -2.74
C ARG A 773 -3.60 -6.20 -1.93
N LYS A 774 -3.36 -7.45 -2.34
CA LYS A 774 -2.35 -8.34 -1.71
C LYS A 774 -0.95 -7.75 -1.80
N GLN A 775 -0.61 -7.18 -2.96
CA GLN A 775 0.68 -6.52 -3.17
C GLN A 775 0.83 -5.30 -2.25
N PHE A 776 -0.17 -4.41 -2.25
CA PHE A 776 -0.20 -3.26 -1.35
C PHE A 776 -0.05 -3.66 0.12
N MET A 777 -0.78 -4.68 0.56
CA MET A 777 -0.75 -5.17 1.94
C MET A 777 0.62 -5.71 2.32
N LYS A 778 1.23 -6.52 1.45
CA LYS A 778 2.56 -7.09 1.66
C LYS A 778 3.64 -6.00 1.70
N ASP A 779 3.61 -5.10 0.75
CA ASP A 779 4.64 -4.07 0.60
C ASP A 779 4.56 -3.06 1.76
N SER A 780 3.35 -2.71 2.20
CA SER A 780 3.11 -1.86 3.38
C SER A 780 3.64 -2.47 4.68
N LYS A 781 3.53 -3.79 4.85
CA LYS A 781 4.11 -4.50 6.01
C LYS A 781 5.64 -4.38 6.04
N LEU A 782 6.28 -4.52 4.88
CA LEU A 782 7.74 -4.46 4.78
C LEU A 782 8.29 -3.05 5.01
N ILE A 783 7.47 -2.03 4.79
CA ILE A 783 7.74 -0.64 5.11
C ILE A 783 7.63 -0.36 6.62
N GLN A 784 6.92 -1.16 7.41
CA GLN A 784 6.91 -0.96 8.87
C GLN A 784 8.32 -1.14 9.43
N ALA A 785 8.71 -0.35 10.44
CA ALA A 785 10.00 -0.57 11.08
C ALA A 785 9.99 -1.97 11.71
N THR A 786 11.09 -2.73 11.54
CA THR A 786 11.22 -4.03 12.18
C THR A 786 11.06 -3.85 13.68
N LYS A 787 9.98 -4.40 14.23
CA LYS A 787 9.92 -4.71 15.66
C LYS A 787 10.99 -5.76 15.86
N GLU A 788 12.19 -5.36 16.24
CA GLU A 788 13.14 -6.33 16.78
C GLU A 788 12.36 -7.06 17.88
N HIS A 789 12.17 -8.37 17.73
CA HIS A 789 11.86 -9.20 18.88
C HIS A 789 13.00 -8.96 19.85
N SER A 790 12.76 -8.12 20.85
CA SER A 790 13.74 -7.78 21.86
C SER A 790 14.05 -9.06 22.63
N SER A 791 15.02 -9.83 22.15
CA SER A 791 15.84 -10.62 23.04
C SER A 791 16.50 -9.62 24.01
N ALA A 792 16.56 -9.99 25.28
CA ALA A 792 16.74 -9.14 26.46
C ALA A 792 18.05 -8.30 26.57
N SER A 793 18.66 -7.89 25.46
CA SER A 793 19.96 -7.19 25.41
C SER A 793 19.86 -5.65 25.30
N ASP A 794 18.69 -5.09 24.94
CA ASP A 794 18.50 -3.63 24.87
C ASP A 794 18.40 -2.93 26.24
N HIS A 795 18.35 -3.69 27.33
CA HIS A 795 18.36 -3.13 28.68
C HIS A 795 19.69 -2.46 29.07
N PHE A 796 20.76 -2.65 28.29
CA PHE A 796 22.07 -2.08 28.61
C PHE A 796 22.30 -0.65 28.07
N CYS A 797 21.54 -0.18 27.07
CA CYS A 797 21.77 1.14 26.47
C CYS A 797 20.96 2.27 27.12
N LEU A 798 19.86 1.95 27.80
CA LEU A 798 19.03 2.92 28.55
C LEU A 798 19.65 3.35 29.88
N HIS A 799 20.57 2.54 30.45
CA HIS A 799 21.24 2.88 31.70
C HIS A 799 22.38 3.91 31.54
N GLN A 800 22.87 4.11 30.32
CA GLN A 800 23.96 5.04 30.05
C GLN A 800 23.44 6.45 29.70
N VAL A 801 22.23 6.56 29.15
CA VAL A 801 21.59 7.86 28.85
C VAL A 801 20.94 8.51 30.08
N LEU A 802 20.62 7.72 31.12
CA LEU A 802 20.07 8.26 32.37
C LEU A 802 21.14 8.74 33.37
N ASN A 803 22.41 8.32 33.22
CA ASN A 803 23.50 8.77 34.11
C ASN A 803 24.11 10.11 33.68
N ASP A 804 23.96 10.52 32.42
CA ASP A 804 24.48 11.80 31.91
C ASP A 804 23.57 13.00 32.23
N PHE A 805 22.42 12.77 32.88
CA PHE A 805 21.46 13.83 33.26
C PHE A 805 21.52 14.24 34.74
N GLU A 806 22.33 13.57 35.59
CA GLU A 806 22.49 13.94 37.01
C GLU A 806 23.73 14.83 37.31
N GLU A 807 24.61 15.10 36.34
CA GLU A 807 25.81 15.95 36.56
C GLU A 807 25.64 17.45 36.22
N TYR A 808 24.44 17.91 35.84
CA TYR A 808 24.19 19.34 35.51
C TYR A 808 23.20 20.06 36.46
N GLN A 809 23.10 19.62 37.71
CA GLN A 809 22.42 20.37 38.79
C GLN A 809 23.26 20.50 40.07
N ILE A 810 24.54 20.89 39.94
CA ILE A 810 25.24 21.62 41.01
C ILE A 810 26.14 22.68 40.36
N ALA A 811 25.56 23.85 40.08
CA ALA A 811 26.23 25.16 39.96
C ALA A 811 25.19 26.27 40.04
#